data_AF-A0A0G3WBK0-F1
#
_entry.id   AF-A0A0G3WBK0-F1
#
_cell.length_a   1.000
_cell.length_b   1.000
_cell.length_c   1.000
_cell.angle_alpha   90.00
_cell.angle_beta   90.00
_cell.angle_gamma   90.00
#
_symmetry.space_group_name_H-M   'P 1'
#
loop_
_entity.id
_entity.type
_entity.pdbx_description
1 polymer ?
#
loop_
_entity_poly.entity_id
_entity_poly.type
_entity_poly.pdbx_seq_one_letter_code
_entity_poly.pdbx_strand_id
1 'polypeptide(L)'
;MVELLLYGVKIMKDKAYKGIDYFRFIAAILVIAIHTFPLLSVNTGADLILTRIIGRVAVPFFFMTTGFFVFSSYDEGSFSYKNFSLKIAKLYSVSILLYLPLNLYAGHFSGKYVGASILRNIFFNGTFYHLWYFPAIIIGAGVFLLLLKHCKIHTAIIVALLLYLIGVFGDSYYGIANEIPLLRSFYDILFFFFDYTRNGLFFSPIYLFLGALFSKTPQRHSFKTSMVGLLLSLSVLIVEGLLLHHFSAPRHDSMYIALLPSMYFLFQMLLLWKGRSQKSLRRIAMLIYVIHPWCIVLIRGFARLTKTEAFFVENSILHFIGVAFLSVFISIIVNFIWNKEKKSSDQKGRAWLEIDLSNLKHNFLQLKELLPKGCQVMAVVKADAYGHGDLQIAYELQKMGANAFAVASLEEGIRLRKSGIKGCILILGYTYPEEVGRVVKYDLTQTVVDYHYATVLNQYGKKVRVHIKIDTGMNRLGENFRHIDEITKIFQLRNLAIEGAYTHLCVADSQMKKDAVFTRQQVENFYKVVDHLKGLGYSSLKLHIQSSYGVLNYPEISCDYARLGIALYGLLSNERDETKAKVKLRPVLSIKARISIIKTLEASETIGYGRQFVVNAPMKIATVTLGYADGIPRNLTCGHVLLRGIKVPIIGRICMDQLTIDVTNIPNVEQGDIITIIGEEGKEKITAEEVAGQAVTITNELVSRLGSRLEKIYVEKTSSNKLEHRRIEEKKPSILHLESYT
;
A
#
# COMPACT_ATOMS: atom_id res chain seq x y z
N MET A 1 -16.07 -3.77 -3.34
CA MET A 1 -16.35 -5.23 -3.24
C MET A 1 -15.22 -6.12 -3.76
N VAL A 2 -14.59 -5.85 -4.92
CA VAL A 2 -13.34 -6.53 -5.35
C VAL A 2 -12.12 -6.14 -4.48
N GLU A 3 -12.17 -5.00 -3.79
CA GLU A 3 -11.19 -4.63 -2.75
C GLU A 3 -11.09 -5.63 -1.59
N LEU A 4 -12.17 -6.33 -1.28
CA LEU A 4 -12.19 -7.35 -0.22
C LEU A 4 -11.34 -8.58 -0.56
N LEU A 5 -11.13 -8.87 -1.86
CA LEU A 5 -10.24 -9.94 -2.33
C LEU A 5 -8.76 -9.56 -2.30
N LEU A 6 -8.43 -8.26 -2.26
CA LEU A 6 -7.06 -7.78 -2.44
C LEU A 6 -6.45 -7.10 -1.21
N TYR A 7 -7.25 -6.61 -0.27
CA TYR A 7 -6.75 -5.71 0.79
C TYR A 7 -7.09 -6.11 2.24
N GLY A 8 -7.72 -7.26 2.47
CA GLY A 8 -8.27 -7.58 3.79
C GLY A 8 -7.59 -8.71 4.58
N VAL A 9 -6.50 -9.29 4.10
CA VAL A 9 -5.57 -10.10 4.90
C VAL A 9 -4.23 -9.38 4.76
N LYS A 10 -3.49 -9.26 5.86
CA LYS A 10 -2.20 -8.57 5.96
C LYS A 10 -1.16 -9.29 5.07
N ILE A 11 -1.29 -9.19 3.74
CA ILE A 11 -0.31 -9.71 2.79
C ILE A 11 1.00 -9.02 3.18
N MET A 12 2.02 -9.81 3.53
CA MET A 12 3.36 -9.34 3.84
C MET A 12 3.73 -8.20 2.87
N LYS A 13 3.73 -6.97 3.39
CA LYS A 13 4.09 -5.78 2.62
C LYS A 13 5.53 -5.95 2.13
N ASP A 14 5.68 -5.81 0.81
CA ASP A 14 6.90 -5.42 0.10
C ASP A 14 8.01 -6.47 -0.14
N LYS A 15 7.65 -7.73 -0.42
CA LYS A 15 8.39 -8.54 -1.42
C LYS A 15 7.47 -8.84 -2.59
N ALA A 16 7.36 -7.90 -3.54
CA ALA A 16 6.50 -8.08 -4.68
C ALA A 16 7.10 -9.07 -5.69
N TYR A 17 6.46 -10.24 -5.82
CA TYR A 17 6.82 -11.27 -6.78
C TYR A 17 6.18 -10.94 -8.13
N LYS A 18 6.89 -10.12 -8.93
CA LYS A 18 6.45 -9.67 -10.25
C LYS A 18 6.06 -10.88 -11.12
N GLY A 19 6.83 -11.97 -11.09
CA GLY A 19 6.52 -13.17 -11.87
C GLY A 19 5.13 -13.75 -11.61
N ILE A 20 4.66 -13.76 -10.35
CA ILE A 20 3.31 -14.24 -10.02
C ILE A 20 2.23 -13.33 -10.62
N ASP A 21 2.39 -12.01 -10.57
CA ASP A 21 1.38 -11.09 -11.12
C ASP A 21 1.25 -11.24 -12.65
N TYR A 22 2.36 -11.47 -13.38
CA TYR A 22 2.32 -11.71 -14.84
C TYR A 22 1.74 -13.08 -15.18
N PHE A 23 2.16 -14.12 -14.47
CA PHE A 23 1.62 -15.45 -14.73
C PHE A 23 0.12 -15.56 -14.39
N ARG A 24 -0.41 -14.77 -13.45
CA ARG A 24 -1.87 -14.66 -13.24
C ARG A 24 -2.61 -14.28 -14.51
N PHE A 25 -2.08 -13.33 -15.28
CA PHE A 25 -2.67 -12.94 -16.55
C PHE A 25 -2.58 -14.08 -17.58
N ILE A 26 -1.41 -14.72 -17.71
CA ILE A 26 -1.22 -15.88 -18.59
C ILE A 26 -2.17 -17.01 -18.22
N ALA A 27 -2.28 -17.35 -16.94
CA ALA A 27 -3.19 -18.37 -16.43
C ALA A 27 -4.66 -18.04 -16.74
N ALA A 28 -5.07 -16.76 -16.65
CA ALA A 28 -6.42 -16.36 -17.04
C ALA A 28 -6.68 -16.58 -18.54
N ILE A 29 -5.70 -16.31 -19.41
CA ILE A 29 -5.81 -16.61 -20.85
C ILE A 29 -5.83 -18.12 -21.11
N LEU A 30 -5.05 -18.92 -20.38
CA LEU A 30 -5.12 -20.38 -20.45
C LEU A 30 -6.51 -20.90 -20.07
N VAL A 31 -7.18 -20.30 -19.08
CA VAL A 31 -8.58 -20.65 -18.75
C VAL A 31 -9.51 -20.38 -19.93
N ILE A 32 -9.32 -19.30 -20.69
CA ILE A 32 -10.09 -19.07 -21.91
C ILE A 32 -9.84 -20.19 -22.92
N ALA A 33 -8.57 -20.55 -23.17
CA ALA A 33 -8.22 -21.63 -24.10
C ALA A 33 -8.88 -22.96 -23.73
N ILE A 34 -8.95 -23.29 -22.43
CA ILE A 34 -9.62 -24.50 -21.90
C ILE A 34 -11.12 -24.53 -22.28
N HIS A 35 -11.76 -23.38 -22.40
CA HIS A 35 -13.20 -23.28 -22.68
C HIS A 35 -13.53 -23.03 -24.15
N THR A 36 -12.56 -22.60 -24.96
CA THR A 36 -12.77 -22.30 -26.39
C THR A 36 -12.13 -23.29 -27.35
N PHE A 37 -11.27 -24.21 -26.87
CA PHE A 37 -10.63 -25.26 -27.69
C PHE A 37 -10.00 -24.71 -28.98
N PRO A 38 -9.04 -23.76 -28.86
CA PRO A 38 -8.55 -22.94 -29.98
C PRO A 38 -8.00 -23.74 -31.16
N LEU A 39 -7.38 -24.89 -30.92
CA LEU A 39 -6.68 -25.66 -31.95
C LEU A 39 -7.56 -26.79 -32.52
N LEU A 40 -8.80 -26.94 -32.04
CA LEU A 40 -9.66 -28.06 -32.41
C LEU A 40 -9.91 -28.12 -33.92
N SER A 41 -10.08 -26.96 -34.58
CA SER A 41 -10.25 -26.85 -36.02
C SER A 41 -8.98 -27.11 -36.84
N VAL A 42 -7.80 -27.16 -36.20
CA VAL A 42 -6.50 -27.32 -36.87
C VAL A 42 -5.93 -28.71 -36.63
N ASN A 43 -5.84 -29.12 -35.37
CA ASN A 43 -5.31 -30.41 -34.97
C ASN A 43 -5.86 -30.79 -33.58
N THR A 44 -6.64 -31.87 -33.53
CA THR A 44 -7.27 -32.38 -32.30
C THR A 44 -6.25 -32.76 -31.23
N GLY A 45 -5.11 -33.36 -31.61
CA GLY A 45 -4.03 -33.72 -30.70
C GLY A 45 -3.31 -32.49 -30.11
N ALA A 46 -3.08 -31.46 -30.92
CA ALA A 46 -2.50 -30.21 -30.46
C ALA A 46 -3.45 -29.47 -29.49
N ASP A 47 -4.76 -29.50 -29.76
CA ASP A 47 -5.76 -28.93 -28.85
C ASP A 47 -5.81 -29.69 -27.52
N LEU A 48 -5.80 -31.01 -27.55
CA LEU A 48 -5.71 -31.85 -26.36
C LEU A 48 -4.48 -31.47 -25.50
N ILE A 49 -3.30 -31.35 -26.12
CA ILE A 49 -2.07 -30.95 -25.43
C ILE A 49 -2.23 -29.56 -24.81
N LEU A 50 -2.78 -28.59 -25.54
CA LEU A 50 -2.92 -27.23 -25.03
C LEU A 50 -3.98 -27.11 -23.93
N THR A 51 -5.18 -27.65 -24.12
CA THR A 51 -6.35 -27.37 -23.27
C THR A 51 -6.49 -28.38 -22.14
N ARG A 52 -6.22 -29.66 -22.39
CA ARG A 52 -6.48 -30.75 -21.46
C ARG A 52 -5.25 -31.18 -20.69
N ILE A 53 -4.06 -30.82 -21.15
CA ILE A 53 -2.78 -31.13 -20.49
C ILE A 53 -2.10 -29.85 -19.98
N ILE A 54 -1.50 -29.03 -20.85
CA ILE A 54 -0.70 -27.85 -20.46
C ILE A 54 -1.58 -26.81 -19.75
N GLY A 55 -2.77 -26.52 -20.27
CA GLY A 55 -3.70 -25.56 -19.68
C GLY A 55 -4.08 -25.88 -18.23
N ARG A 56 -3.96 -27.15 -17.80
CA ARG A 56 -4.28 -27.57 -16.42
C ARG A 56 -3.36 -26.99 -15.36
N VAL A 57 -2.26 -26.34 -15.72
CA VAL A 57 -1.44 -25.56 -14.77
C VAL A 57 -2.15 -24.33 -14.20
N ALA A 58 -3.17 -23.80 -14.89
CA ALA A 58 -3.78 -22.51 -14.55
C ALA A 58 -4.47 -22.50 -13.17
N VAL A 59 -5.30 -23.50 -12.88
CA VAL A 59 -6.06 -23.55 -11.61
C VAL A 59 -5.17 -23.90 -10.39
N PRO A 60 -4.30 -24.93 -10.45
CA PRO A 60 -3.28 -25.19 -9.44
C PRO A 60 -2.46 -23.94 -9.08
N PHE A 61 -2.08 -23.14 -10.07
CA PHE A 61 -1.36 -21.91 -9.85
C PHE A 61 -2.15 -20.95 -8.93
N PHE A 62 -3.44 -20.74 -9.16
CA PHE A 62 -4.25 -19.87 -8.30
C PHE A 62 -4.33 -20.39 -6.85
N PHE A 63 -4.48 -21.70 -6.65
CA PHE A 63 -4.40 -22.32 -5.32
C PHE A 63 -3.04 -22.07 -4.67
N MET A 64 -1.93 -22.34 -5.37
CA MET A 64 -0.58 -22.09 -4.84
C MET A 64 -0.35 -20.62 -4.49
N THR A 65 -0.84 -19.67 -5.30
CA THR A 65 -0.72 -18.25 -4.93
C THR A 65 -1.52 -17.89 -3.69
N THR A 66 -2.66 -18.56 -3.44
CA THR A 66 -3.45 -18.36 -2.22
C THR A 66 -2.73 -18.97 -1.02
N GLY A 67 -2.22 -20.20 -1.15
CA GLY A 67 -1.28 -20.84 -0.20
C GLY A 67 -0.14 -19.91 0.22
N PHE A 68 0.51 -19.31 -0.78
CA PHE A 68 1.69 -18.48 -0.60
C PHE A 68 1.43 -17.14 0.10
N PHE A 69 0.36 -16.42 -0.27
CA PHE A 69 0.11 -15.06 0.24
C PHE A 69 -0.85 -15.00 1.43
N VAL A 70 -1.75 -15.97 1.58
CA VAL A 70 -2.83 -15.91 2.57
C VAL A 70 -2.53 -16.82 3.75
N PHE A 71 -2.06 -18.03 3.49
CA PHE A 71 -1.88 -19.05 4.52
C PHE A 71 -0.45 -19.10 5.10
N SER A 72 0.47 -18.31 4.53
CA SER A 72 1.80 -18.07 5.10
C SER A 72 1.76 -17.31 6.42
N SER A 73 0.75 -16.46 6.62
CA SER A 73 0.55 -15.66 7.82
C SER A 73 -0.22 -16.39 8.94
N TYR A 74 -0.45 -17.70 8.79
CA TYR A 74 -1.13 -18.53 9.79
C TYR A 74 -0.35 -18.59 11.11
N ASP A 75 0.96 -18.87 11.06
CA ASP A 75 1.82 -18.94 12.25
C ASP A 75 1.94 -17.57 12.97
N GLU A 76 1.66 -16.47 12.26
CA GLU A 76 1.67 -15.10 12.81
C GLU A 76 0.35 -14.73 13.51
N GLY A 77 -0.62 -15.65 13.59
CA GLY A 77 -1.93 -15.45 14.25
C GLY A 77 -2.86 -14.45 13.54
N SER A 78 -2.48 -14.00 12.34
CA SER A 78 -3.19 -12.92 11.62
C SER A 78 -4.22 -13.40 10.59
N PHE A 79 -4.27 -14.71 10.33
CA PHE A 79 -5.21 -15.31 9.38
C PHE A 79 -6.55 -15.70 10.05
N SER A 80 -7.67 -15.26 9.47
CA SER A 80 -9.02 -15.62 9.92
C SER A 80 -9.78 -16.36 8.83
N TYR A 81 -10.05 -17.65 9.04
CA TYR A 81 -10.82 -18.50 8.13
C TYR A 81 -12.22 -17.94 7.88
N LYS A 82 -12.93 -17.53 8.94
CA LYS A 82 -14.27 -16.94 8.83
C LYS A 82 -14.27 -15.74 7.88
N ASN A 83 -13.33 -14.82 8.06
CA ASN A 83 -13.23 -13.63 7.21
C ASN A 83 -12.82 -13.97 5.78
N PHE A 84 -11.93 -14.96 5.59
CA PHE A 84 -11.54 -15.44 4.28
C PHE A 84 -12.73 -16.06 3.53
N SER A 85 -13.40 -17.04 4.14
CA SER A 85 -14.52 -17.76 3.52
C SER A 85 -15.71 -16.85 3.23
N LEU A 86 -16.05 -15.91 4.13
CA LEU A 86 -17.13 -14.96 3.90
C LEU A 86 -16.85 -14.02 2.71
N LYS A 87 -15.57 -13.67 2.47
CA LYS A 87 -15.18 -12.85 1.31
C LYS A 87 -15.30 -13.62 0.01
N ILE A 88 -14.79 -14.86 -0.03
CA ILE A 88 -14.90 -15.72 -1.20
C ILE A 88 -16.38 -16.02 -1.50
N ALA A 89 -17.17 -16.33 -0.46
CA ALA A 89 -18.61 -16.58 -0.59
C ALA A 89 -19.35 -15.37 -1.18
N LYS A 90 -19.07 -14.14 -0.73
CA LYS A 90 -19.67 -12.93 -1.33
C LYS A 90 -19.39 -12.79 -2.82
N LEU A 91 -18.14 -13.00 -3.24
CA LEU A 91 -17.79 -12.95 -4.65
C LEU A 91 -18.50 -14.05 -5.43
N TYR A 92 -18.57 -15.24 -4.85
CA TYR A 92 -19.25 -16.35 -5.46
C TYR A 92 -20.75 -16.09 -5.61
N SER A 93 -21.43 -15.55 -4.59
CA SER A 93 -22.85 -15.13 -4.67
C SER A 93 -23.10 -14.13 -5.79
N VAL A 94 -22.21 -13.14 -5.93
CA VAL A 94 -22.32 -12.13 -7.01
C VAL A 94 -22.11 -12.76 -8.38
N SER A 95 -21.18 -13.70 -8.49
CA SER A 95 -20.96 -14.46 -9.72
C SER A 95 -22.17 -15.34 -10.05
N ILE A 96 -22.77 -16.01 -9.05
CA ILE A 96 -24.01 -16.78 -9.23
C ILE A 96 -25.12 -15.89 -9.80
N LEU A 97 -25.33 -14.71 -9.23
CA LEU A 97 -26.34 -13.75 -9.72
C LEU A 97 -26.04 -13.29 -11.16
N LEU A 98 -24.77 -13.01 -11.46
CA LEU A 98 -24.33 -12.63 -12.80
C LEU A 98 -24.63 -13.73 -13.85
N TYR A 99 -24.55 -15.00 -13.47
CA TYR A 99 -24.79 -16.14 -14.35
C TYR A 99 -26.22 -16.70 -14.31
N LEU A 100 -27.07 -16.20 -13.43
CA LEU A 100 -28.45 -16.67 -13.31
C LEU A 100 -29.24 -16.60 -14.62
N PRO A 101 -29.18 -15.49 -15.41
CA PRO A 101 -29.88 -15.43 -16.69
C PRO A 101 -29.39 -16.49 -17.69
N LEU A 102 -28.07 -16.73 -17.72
CA LEU A 102 -27.47 -17.71 -18.62
C LEU A 102 -27.84 -19.14 -18.22
N ASN A 103 -27.89 -19.42 -16.91
CA ASN A 103 -28.32 -20.70 -16.38
C ASN A 103 -29.79 -20.99 -16.69
N LEU A 104 -30.65 -19.97 -16.62
CA LEU A 104 -32.06 -20.09 -17.02
C LEU A 104 -32.19 -20.36 -18.52
N TYR A 105 -31.44 -19.63 -19.35
CA TYR A 105 -31.41 -19.85 -20.80
C TYR A 105 -30.92 -21.26 -21.19
N ALA A 106 -29.89 -21.77 -20.49
CA ALA A 106 -29.36 -23.12 -20.71
C ALA A 106 -30.24 -24.25 -20.15
N GLY A 107 -31.38 -23.94 -19.51
CA GLY A 107 -32.31 -24.94 -18.99
C GLY A 107 -31.83 -25.68 -17.74
N HIS A 108 -30.81 -25.17 -17.03
CA HIS A 108 -30.17 -25.84 -15.89
C HIS A 108 -31.09 -26.08 -14.67
N PHE A 109 -32.31 -25.55 -14.66
CA PHE A 109 -33.29 -25.70 -13.58
C PHE A 109 -34.52 -26.56 -13.94
N SER A 110 -34.46 -27.32 -15.05
CA SER A 110 -35.55 -28.20 -15.47
C SER A 110 -35.29 -29.66 -15.07
N GLY A 111 -36.12 -30.25 -14.19
CA GLY A 111 -36.00 -31.66 -13.79
C GLY A 111 -36.70 -32.06 -12.48
N LYS A 112 -36.77 -33.37 -12.19
CA LYS A 112 -37.48 -33.95 -11.03
C LYS A 112 -36.72 -33.84 -9.68
N TYR A 113 -35.42 -33.49 -9.70
CA TYR A 113 -34.53 -33.43 -8.52
C TYR A 113 -33.77 -32.09 -8.40
N VAL A 114 -34.42 -31.00 -8.81
CA VAL A 114 -33.78 -29.66 -8.92
C VAL A 114 -33.19 -29.18 -7.59
N GLY A 115 -33.87 -29.37 -6.45
CA GLY A 115 -33.38 -28.91 -5.14
C GLY A 115 -32.05 -29.52 -4.68
N ALA A 116 -31.91 -30.85 -4.75
CA ALA A 116 -30.68 -31.54 -4.35
C ALA A 116 -29.50 -31.22 -5.29
N SER A 117 -29.77 -31.11 -6.60
CA SER A 117 -28.77 -30.74 -7.60
C SER A 117 -28.25 -29.29 -7.41
N ILE A 118 -29.13 -28.36 -7.02
CA ILE A 118 -28.76 -26.96 -6.74
C ILE A 118 -27.83 -26.90 -5.53
N LEU A 119 -28.14 -27.59 -4.44
CA LEU A 119 -27.29 -27.60 -3.24
C LEU A 119 -25.90 -28.17 -3.57
N ARG A 120 -25.85 -29.31 -4.29
CA ARG A 120 -24.57 -29.90 -4.73
C ARG A 120 -23.76 -28.95 -5.61
N ASN A 121 -24.42 -28.23 -6.52
CA ASN A 121 -23.76 -27.25 -7.38
C ASN A 121 -23.27 -26.02 -6.62
N ILE A 122 -24.01 -25.52 -5.64
CA ILE A 122 -23.59 -24.40 -4.80
C ILE A 122 -22.37 -24.79 -3.95
N PHE A 123 -22.39 -25.97 -3.32
CA PHE A 123 -21.35 -26.32 -2.35
C PHE A 123 -20.11 -26.99 -2.95
N PHE A 124 -20.22 -27.66 -4.10
CA PHE A 124 -19.13 -28.47 -4.63
C PHE A 124 -18.80 -28.19 -6.10
N ASN A 125 -19.78 -28.23 -7.00
CA ASN A 125 -19.50 -28.22 -8.45
C ASN A 125 -19.42 -26.82 -9.08
N GLY A 126 -19.82 -25.78 -8.36
CA GLY A 126 -20.12 -24.47 -8.96
C GLY A 126 -21.50 -24.47 -9.63
N THR A 127 -22.15 -23.31 -9.65
CA THR A 127 -23.45 -23.13 -10.34
C THR A 127 -23.29 -22.96 -11.85
N PHE A 128 -22.05 -22.87 -12.31
CA PHE A 128 -21.67 -22.82 -13.71
C PHE A 128 -20.25 -23.39 -13.83
N TYR A 129 -19.93 -24.00 -14.97
CA TYR A 129 -18.79 -24.93 -15.11
C TYR A 129 -17.42 -24.40 -14.69
N HIS A 130 -17.19 -23.07 -14.75
CA HIS A 130 -15.91 -22.48 -14.35
C HIS A 130 -15.91 -22.02 -12.88
N LEU A 131 -17.07 -21.79 -12.26
CA LEU A 131 -17.21 -21.21 -10.91
C LEU A 131 -16.86 -22.18 -9.77
N TRP A 132 -16.60 -23.46 -10.07
CA TRP A 132 -16.23 -24.49 -9.08
C TRP A 132 -15.00 -24.13 -8.23
N TYR A 133 -14.14 -23.24 -8.72
CA TYR A 133 -12.98 -22.74 -7.96
C TYR A 133 -13.37 -22.14 -6.60
N PHE A 134 -14.51 -21.45 -6.52
CA PHE A 134 -14.95 -20.75 -5.30
C PHE A 134 -15.28 -21.70 -4.14
N PRO A 135 -16.17 -22.69 -4.30
CA PRO A 135 -16.35 -23.71 -3.26
C PRO A 135 -15.05 -24.49 -3.01
N ALA A 136 -14.27 -24.77 -4.07
CA ALA A 136 -13.04 -25.54 -3.94
C ALA A 136 -11.96 -24.86 -3.07
N ILE A 137 -11.82 -23.53 -3.14
CA ILE A 137 -10.88 -22.79 -2.29
C ILE A 137 -11.37 -22.70 -0.85
N ILE A 138 -12.68 -22.61 -0.61
CA ILE A 138 -13.25 -22.56 0.75
C ILE A 138 -13.03 -23.91 1.44
N ILE A 139 -13.43 -25.01 0.80
CA ILE A 139 -13.26 -26.37 1.34
C ILE A 139 -11.77 -26.68 1.50
N GLY A 140 -10.95 -26.39 0.49
CA GLY A 140 -9.50 -26.60 0.55
C GLY A 140 -8.83 -25.86 1.70
N ALA A 141 -9.24 -24.62 1.95
CA ALA A 141 -8.78 -23.84 3.09
C ALA A 141 -9.21 -24.46 4.43
N GLY A 142 -10.44 -25.00 4.51
CA GLY A 142 -10.92 -25.74 5.67
C GLY A 142 -10.06 -26.98 5.95
N VAL A 143 -9.79 -27.79 4.92
CA VAL A 143 -8.92 -28.98 5.01
C VAL A 143 -7.50 -28.59 5.42
N PHE A 144 -6.94 -27.55 4.81
CA PHE A 144 -5.62 -27.02 5.14
C PHE A 144 -5.49 -26.70 6.63
N LEU A 145 -6.47 -26.00 7.20
CA LEU A 145 -6.48 -25.65 8.62
C LEU A 145 -6.73 -26.85 9.53
N LEU A 146 -7.64 -27.74 9.13
CA LEU A 146 -7.94 -28.97 9.88
C LEU A 146 -6.67 -29.82 10.02
N LEU A 147 -5.92 -30.01 8.93
CA LEU A 147 -4.69 -30.79 8.93
C LEU A 147 -3.59 -30.11 9.75
N LEU A 148 -3.41 -28.79 9.63
CA LEU A 148 -2.42 -28.07 10.45
C LEU A 148 -2.78 -28.01 11.94
N LYS A 149 -4.07 -28.10 12.28
CA LYS A 149 -4.51 -28.17 13.67
C LYS A 149 -4.11 -29.50 14.33
N HIS A 150 -4.06 -30.60 13.58
CA HIS A 150 -3.85 -31.94 14.12
C HIS A 150 -2.48 -32.54 13.78
N CYS A 151 -1.73 -31.98 12.82
CA CYS A 151 -0.48 -32.55 12.31
C CYS A 151 0.53 -31.48 11.92
N LYS A 152 1.83 -31.84 11.94
CA LYS A 152 2.90 -30.99 11.41
C LYS A 152 2.77 -30.82 9.89
N ILE A 153 3.30 -29.72 9.35
CA ILE A 153 3.17 -29.38 7.91
C ILE A 153 3.62 -30.49 6.96
N HIS A 154 4.67 -31.25 7.28
CA HIS A 154 5.13 -32.37 6.46
C HIS A 154 4.10 -33.51 6.41
N THR A 155 3.54 -33.89 7.56
CA THR A 155 2.48 -34.90 7.64
C THR A 155 1.21 -34.41 6.94
N ALA A 156 0.85 -33.14 7.11
CA ALA A 156 -0.28 -32.53 6.41
C ALA A 156 -0.13 -32.55 4.88
N ILE A 157 1.09 -32.32 4.36
CA ILE A 157 1.41 -32.46 2.93
C ILE A 157 1.22 -33.91 2.46
N ILE A 158 1.67 -34.90 3.23
CA ILE A 158 1.50 -36.32 2.88
C ILE A 158 0.01 -36.66 2.80
N VAL A 159 -0.80 -36.24 3.78
CA VAL A 159 -2.26 -36.46 3.74
C VAL A 159 -2.90 -35.75 2.54
N ALA A 160 -2.51 -34.51 2.26
CA ALA A 160 -2.99 -33.78 1.09
C ALA A 160 -2.59 -34.45 -0.24
N LEU A 161 -1.42 -35.08 -0.30
CA LEU A 161 -0.96 -35.86 -1.45
C LEU A 161 -1.80 -37.14 -1.63
N LEU A 162 -2.11 -37.84 -0.54
CA LEU A 162 -3.01 -39.00 -0.59
C LEU A 162 -4.41 -38.62 -1.07
N LEU A 163 -4.96 -37.50 -0.58
CA LEU A 163 -6.22 -36.94 -1.08
C LEU A 163 -6.14 -36.62 -2.58
N TYR A 164 -5.02 -36.05 -3.04
CA TYR A 164 -4.79 -35.80 -4.45
C TYR A 164 -4.77 -37.07 -5.29
N LEU A 165 -4.10 -38.12 -4.82
CA LEU A 165 -4.05 -39.42 -5.50
C LEU A 165 -5.44 -40.06 -5.60
N ILE A 166 -6.24 -40.03 -4.53
CA ILE A 166 -7.65 -40.45 -4.58
C ILE A 166 -8.39 -39.66 -5.66
N GLY A 167 -8.13 -38.36 -5.77
CA GLY A 167 -8.74 -37.54 -6.81
C GLY A 167 -8.30 -37.93 -8.23
N VAL A 168 -7.01 -38.21 -8.44
CA VAL A 168 -6.45 -38.61 -9.74
C VAL A 168 -7.10 -39.90 -10.26
N PHE A 169 -7.25 -40.91 -9.40
CA PHE A 169 -7.91 -42.18 -9.74
C PHE A 169 -9.43 -42.05 -9.90
N GLY A 170 -10.06 -41.01 -9.35
CA GLY A 170 -11.45 -40.68 -9.65
C GLY A 170 -11.65 -39.81 -10.88
N ASP A 171 -10.56 -39.38 -11.53
CA ASP A 171 -10.62 -38.47 -12.67
C ASP A 171 -9.86 -39.02 -13.88
N SER A 172 -8.60 -38.62 -14.06
CA SER A 172 -7.85 -38.95 -15.27
C SER A 172 -7.35 -40.39 -15.32
N TYR A 173 -7.32 -41.09 -14.17
CA TYR A 173 -6.96 -42.52 -14.06
C TYR A 173 -8.19 -43.41 -13.82
N TYR A 174 -9.42 -42.89 -13.97
CA TYR A 174 -10.63 -43.62 -13.62
C TYR A 174 -10.80 -44.95 -14.35
N GLY A 175 -10.40 -45.04 -15.63
CA GLY A 175 -10.42 -46.29 -16.39
C GLY A 175 -9.66 -47.41 -15.68
N ILE A 176 -8.53 -47.11 -15.03
CA ILE A 176 -7.76 -48.09 -14.26
C ILE A 176 -8.48 -48.45 -12.96
N ALA A 177 -9.05 -47.45 -12.26
CA ALA A 177 -9.81 -47.69 -11.02
C ALA A 177 -11.08 -48.51 -11.27
N ASN A 178 -11.74 -48.30 -12.41
CA ASN A 178 -13.00 -48.93 -12.78
C ASN A 178 -12.86 -50.43 -13.07
N GLU A 179 -11.68 -50.89 -13.48
CA GLU A 179 -11.36 -52.33 -13.65
C GLU A 179 -11.20 -53.07 -12.32
N ILE A 180 -11.03 -52.35 -11.19
CA ILE A 180 -10.84 -52.95 -9.86
C ILE A 180 -12.16 -52.86 -9.08
N PRO A 181 -12.86 -53.98 -8.79
CA PRO A 181 -14.22 -53.95 -8.21
C PRO A 181 -14.34 -53.12 -6.92
N LEU A 182 -13.37 -53.26 -6.01
CA LEU A 182 -13.35 -52.52 -4.74
C LEU A 182 -13.22 -51.00 -4.96
N LEU A 183 -12.39 -50.57 -5.91
CA LEU A 183 -12.22 -49.15 -6.22
C LEU A 183 -13.43 -48.60 -6.95
N ARG A 184 -14.02 -49.38 -7.87
CA ARG A 184 -15.26 -49.01 -8.55
C ARG A 184 -16.39 -48.72 -7.55
N SER A 185 -16.65 -49.63 -6.61
CA SER A 185 -17.67 -49.41 -5.57
C SER A 185 -17.37 -48.20 -4.69
N PHE A 186 -16.09 -47.97 -4.35
CA PHE A 186 -15.68 -46.77 -3.61
C PHE A 186 -15.99 -45.48 -4.40
N TYR A 187 -15.65 -45.44 -5.70
CA TYR A 187 -15.92 -44.28 -6.54
C TYR A 187 -17.40 -44.09 -6.87
N ASP A 188 -18.19 -45.16 -6.98
CA ASP A 188 -19.64 -45.07 -7.16
C ASP A 188 -20.29 -44.35 -5.96
N ILE A 189 -19.86 -44.68 -4.73
CA ILE A 189 -20.29 -43.97 -3.51
C ILE A 189 -19.82 -42.51 -3.54
N LEU A 190 -18.58 -42.27 -3.95
CA LEU A 190 -18.03 -40.91 -4.04
C LEU A 190 -18.81 -40.05 -5.05
N PHE A 191 -19.15 -40.61 -6.21
CA PHE A 191 -19.89 -39.93 -7.27
C PHE A 191 -21.36 -39.70 -6.96
N PHE A 192 -21.91 -40.35 -5.93
CA PHE A 192 -23.19 -39.97 -5.37
C PHE A 192 -23.17 -38.54 -4.81
N PHE A 193 -22.06 -38.16 -4.16
CA PHE A 193 -21.90 -36.86 -3.52
C PHE A 193 -21.24 -35.79 -4.42
N PHE A 194 -20.34 -36.19 -5.32
CA PHE A 194 -19.57 -35.28 -6.17
C PHE A 194 -19.71 -35.64 -7.64
N ASP A 195 -19.87 -34.67 -8.54
CA ASP A 195 -19.92 -34.98 -9.98
C ASP A 195 -18.54 -35.39 -10.53
N TYR A 196 -17.48 -34.94 -9.87
CA TYR A 196 -16.09 -35.22 -10.19
C TYR A 196 -15.19 -35.00 -8.96
N THR A 197 -14.02 -35.63 -8.96
CA THR A 197 -13.04 -35.50 -7.87
C THR A 197 -12.19 -34.23 -7.97
N ARG A 198 -12.21 -33.50 -9.10
CA ARG A 198 -11.62 -32.15 -9.23
C ARG A 198 -12.38 -31.10 -8.41
N ASN A 199 -12.28 -31.19 -7.09
CA ASN A 199 -13.04 -30.36 -6.16
C ASN A 199 -12.16 -29.92 -4.97
N GLY A 200 -12.76 -29.21 -4.00
CA GLY A 200 -12.03 -28.65 -2.87
C GLY A 200 -11.46 -29.66 -1.87
N LEU A 201 -11.90 -30.92 -1.91
CA LEU A 201 -11.43 -31.95 -0.98
C LEU A 201 -10.19 -32.67 -1.52
N PHE A 202 -10.23 -33.09 -2.79
CA PHE A 202 -9.16 -33.91 -3.37
C PHE A 202 -8.14 -33.09 -4.18
N PHE A 203 -8.55 -31.98 -4.80
CA PHE A 203 -7.67 -31.25 -5.71
C PHE A 203 -6.93 -30.08 -5.04
N SER A 204 -7.64 -29.21 -4.34
CA SER A 204 -7.07 -27.93 -3.88
C SER A 204 -6.07 -28.02 -2.71
N PRO A 205 -6.17 -28.94 -1.72
CA PRO A 205 -5.34 -28.87 -0.52
C PRO A 205 -3.84 -28.97 -0.80
N ILE A 206 -3.40 -29.89 -1.67
CA ILE A 206 -1.96 -30.08 -1.95
C ILE A 206 -1.33 -28.81 -2.53
N TYR A 207 -2.03 -28.10 -3.42
CA TYR A 207 -1.55 -26.86 -4.01
C TYR A 207 -1.52 -25.71 -3.00
N LEU A 208 -2.47 -25.65 -2.07
CA LEU A 208 -2.42 -24.70 -0.94
C LEU A 208 -1.18 -24.94 -0.07
N PHE A 209 -0.90 -26.21 0.26
CA PHE A 209 0.29 -26.57 1.02
C PHE A 209 1.59 -26.27 0.28
N LEU A 210 1.70 -26.59 -1.01
CA LEU A 210 2.88 -26.27 -1.80
C LEU A 210 3.14 -24.76 -1.83
N GLY A 211 2.10 -23.95 -2.01
CA GLY A 211 2.19 -22.48 -1.93
C GLY A 211 2.67 -22.00 -0.55
N ALA A 212 2.07 -22.53 0.52
CA ALA A 212 2.44 -22.18 1.89
C ALA A 212 3.90 -22.59 2.21
N LEU A 213 4.35 -23.76 1.76
CA LEU A 213 5.72 -24.23 1.95
C LEU A 213 6.74 -23.27 1.32
N PHE A 214 6.46 -22.81 0.10
CA PHE A 214 7.33 -21.84 -0.57
C PHE A 214 7.41 -20.50 0.15
N SER A 215 6.35 -20.07 0.82
CA SER A 215 6.40 -18.82 1.58
C SER A 215 7.39 -18.89 2.76
N LYS A 216 7.53 -20.07 3.38
CA LYS A 216 8.35 -20.31 4.58
C LYS A 216 9.80 -20.68 4.26
N THR A 217 10.05 -21.27 3.08
CA THR A 217 11.39 -21.71 2.69
C THR A 217 12.09 -20.59 1.92
N PRO A 218 13.23 -20.03 2.39
CA PRO A 218 13.95 -18.97 1.68
C PRO A 218 14.84 -19.48 0.53
N GLN A 219 15.26 -20.75 0.59
CA GLN A 219 16.09 -21.36 -0.43
C GLN A 219 15.30 -21.58 -1.72
N ARG A 220 15.90 -21.21 -2.85
CA ARG A 220 15.34 -21.35 -4.19
C ARG A 220 16.35 -22.03 -5.08
N HIS A 221 15.90 -22.86 -6.00
CA HIS A 221 16.75 -23.35 -7.07
C HIS A 221 17.12 -22.20 -8.01
N SER A 222 18.24 -22.35 -8.72
CA SER A 222 18.64 -21.40 -9.75
C SER A 222 17.57 -21.32 -10.86
N PHE A 223 17.55 -20.23 -11.61
CA PHE A 223 16.65 -20.11 -12.77
C PHE A 223 16.84 -21.27 -13.75
N LYS A 224 18.10 -21.66 -14.02
CA LYS A 224 18.42 -22.78 -14.91
C LYS A 224 17.85 -24.10 -14.39
N THR A 225 18.05 -24.41 -13.12
CA THR A 225 17.52 -25.64 -12.49
C THR A 225 15.99 -25.66 -12.53
N SER A 226 15.34 -24.54 -12.20
CA SER A 226 13.87 -24.44 -12.24
C SER A 226 13.32 -24.57 -13.66
N MET A 227 14.01 -23.99 -14.66
CA MET A 227 13.63 -24.10 -16.07
C MET A 227 13.77 -25.55 -16.59
N VAL A 228 14.92 -26.19 -16.33
CA VAL A 228 15.15 -27.60 -16.74
C VAL A 228 14.14 -28.52 -16.07
N GLY A 229 13.93 -28.35 -14.76
CA GLY A 229 12.94 -29.11 -14.01
C GLY A 229 11.53 -28.94 -14.58
N LEU A 230 11.13 -27.71 -14.90
CA LEU A 230 9.83 -27.40 -15.51
C LEU A 230 9.68 -28.06 -16.89
N LEU A 231 10.68 -27.98 -17.75
CA LEU A 231 10.64 -28.59 -19.09
C LEU A 231 10.53 -30.11 -19.02
N LEU A 232 11.31 -30.75 -18.14
CA LEU A 232 11.24 -32.19 -17.93
C LEU A 232 9.88 -32.61 -17.38
N SER A 233 9.38 -31.95 -16.33
CA SER A 233 8.08 -32.29 -15.75
C SER A 233 6.91 -32.02 -16.69
N LEU A 234 6.97 -30.97 -17.53
CA LEU A 234 5.96 -30.72 -18.55
C LEU A 234 6.00 -31.78 -19.66
N SER A 235 7.19 -32.26 -20.02
CA SER A 235 7.32 -33.36 -21.00
C SER A 235 6.69 -34.64 -20.47
N VAL A 236 6.96 -34.98 -19.20
CA VAL A 236 6.31 -36.12 -18.53
C VAL A 236 4.79 -35.93 -18.45
N LEU A 237 4.32 -34.72 -18.14
CA LEU A 237 2.90 -34.39 -18.11
C LEU A 237 2.22 -34.57 -19.48
N ILE A 238 2.90 -34.19 -20.57
CA ILE A 238 2.41 -34.42 -21.94
C ILE A 238 2.34 -35.90 -22.24
N VAL A 239 3.38 -36.66 -21.94
CA VAL A 239 3.40 -38.12 -22.15
C VAL A 239 2.30 -38.80 -21.32
N GLU A 240 2.17 -38.45 -20.04
CA GLU A 240 1.13 -38.96 -19.14
C GLU A 240 -0.27 -38.70 -19.70
N GLY A 241 -0.57 -37.45 -20.06
CA GLY A 241 -1.89 -37.10 -20.60
C GLY A 241 -2.21 -37.77 -21.94
N LEU A 242 -1.23 -37.88 -22.84
CA LEU A 242 -1.39 -38.56 -24.13
C LEU A 242 -1.61 -40.07 -23.95
N LEU A 243 -0.88 -40.72 -23.05
CA LEU A 243 -1.06 -42.15 -22.76
C LEU A 243 -2.45 -42.42 -22.17
N LEU A 244 -2.87 -41.65 -21.17
CA LEU A 244 -4.19 -41.82 -20.57
C LEU A 244 -5.31 -41.65 -21.60
N HIS A 245 -5.20 -40.62 -22.45
CA HIS A 245 -6.18 -40.41 -23.51
C HIS A 245 -6.14 -41.51 -24.58
N HIS A 246 -4.96 -42.03 -24.93
CA HIS A 246 -4.82 -43.17 -25.84
C HIS A 246 -5.56 -44.41 -25.32
N PHE A 247 -5.47 -44.68 -24.02
CA PHE A 247 -6.19 -45.77 -23.37
C PHE A 247 -7.64 -45.44 -22.99
N SER A 248 -8.15 -44.25 -23.33
CA SER A 248 -9.49 -43.77 -22.93
C SER A 248 -9.76 -43.91 -21.42
N ALA A 249 -8.71 -43.79 -20.61
CA ALA A 249 -8.79 -43.95 -19.16
C ALA A 249 -9.47 -42.77 -18.44
N PRO A 250 -9.32 -41.50 -18.87
CA PRO A 250 -9.91 -40.37 -18.15
C PRO A 250 -11.45 -40.35 -18.15
N ARG A 251 -12.04 -40.16 -16.97
CA ARG A 251 -13.44 -39.70 -16.84
C ARG A 251 -13.52 -38.19 -17.08
N HIS A 252 -12.60 -37.43 -16.47
CA HIS A 252 -12.25 -36.09 -16.93
C HIS A 252 -10.73 -35.86 -16.94
N ASP A 253 -10.26 -35.11 -17.93
CA ASP A 253 -8.83 -34.81 -18.14
C ASP A 253 -8.42 -33.60 -17.33
N SER A 254 -8.26 -33.71 -16.01
CA SER A 254 -8.11 -32.53 -15.16
C SER A 254 -7.12 -32.67 -14.00
N MET A 255 -6.69 -33.90 -13.68
CA MET A 255 -5.75 -34.19 -12.60
C MET A 255 -4.67 -35.15 -13.09
N TYR A 256 -3.40 -34.83 -12.90
CA TYR A 256 -2.28 -35.66 -13.36
C TYR A 256 -1.20 -35.73 -12.30
N ILE A 257 -0.47 -36.83 -12.23
CA ILE A 257 0.62 -37.02 -11.27
C ILE A 257 1.75 -36.03 -11.59
N ALA A 258 2.12 -35.88 -12.87
CA ALA A 258 3.18 -34.97 -13.30
C ALA A 258 2.79 -33.47 -13.25
N LEU A 259 1.52 -33.17 -12.91
CA LEU A 259 1.09 -31.79 -12.67
C LEU A 259 1.72 -31.22 -11.40
N LEU A 260 1.91 -32.02 -10.35
CA LEU A 260 2.54 -31.61 -9.11
C LEU A 260 4.00 -31.12 -9.29
N PRO A 261 4.92 -31.91 -9.89
CA PRO A 261 6.29 -31.43 -10.14
C PRO A 261 6.32 -30.26 -11.14
N SER A 262 5.44 -30.24 -12.15
CA SER A 262 5.32 -29.10 -13.07
C SER A 262 4.98 -27.81 -12.33
N MET A 263 4.01 -27.87 -11.43
CA MET A 263 3.61 -26.74 -10.62
C MET A 263 4.70 -26.32 -9.62
N TYR A 264 5.43 -27.27 -9.03
CA TYR A 264 6.56 -26.99 -8.14
C TYR A 264 7.65 -26.17 -8.85
N PHE A 265 8.12 -26.62 -10.02
CA PHE A 265 9.19 -25.93 -10.76
C PHE A 265 8.72 -24.62 -11.40
N LEU A 266 7.49 -24.58 -11.92
CA LEU A 266 6.89 -23.35 -12.42
C LEU A 266 6.84 -22.29 -11.32
N PHE A 267 6.32 -22.62 -10.14
CA PHE A 267 6.18 -21.66 -9.06
C PHE A 267 7.54 -21.20 -8.52
N GLN A 268 8.53 -22.09 -8.43
CA GLN A 268 9.91 -21.73 -8.11
C GLN A 268 10.47 -20.68 -9.08
N MET A 269 10.31 -20.91 -10.39
CA MET A 269 10.78 -19.99 -11.42
C MET A 269 10.11 -18.61 -11.31
N LEU A 270 8.79 -18.56 -11.10
CA LEU A 270 8.04 -17.32 -10.96
C LEU A 270 8.47 -16.50 -9.73
N LEU A 271 8.88 -17.16 -8.65
CA LEU A 271 9.37 -16.50 -7.42
C LEU A 271 10.75 -15.85 -7.59
N LEU A 272 11.53 -16.22 -8.62
CA LEU A 272 12.83 -15.61 -8.91
C LEU A 272 12.69 -14.19 -9.48
N TRP A 273 11.57 -13.88 -10.13
CA TRP A 273 11.31 -12.57 -10.71
C TRP A 273 10.76 -11.58 -9.67
N LYS A 274 11.68 -10.93 -8.95
CA LYS A 274 11.38 -9.85 -7.99
C LYS A 274 11.19 -8.51 -8.72
N GLY A 275 10.21 -7.71 -8.30
CA GLY A 275 9.97 -6.40 -8.90
C GLY A 275 8.80 -5.67 -8.23
N ARG A 276 8.31 -4.58 -8.82
CA ARG A 276 7.09 -3.91 -8.33
C ARG A 276 5.86 -4.78 -8.61
N SER A 277 4.95 -4.89 -7.64
CA SER A 277 3.71 -5.65 -7.83
C SER A 277 2.77 -4.90 -8.77
N GLN A 278 2.15 -5.62 -9.69
CA GLN A 278 1.22 -5.07 -10.67
C GLN A 278 -0.23 -5.32 -10.22
N LYS A 279 -0.71 -4.44 -9.33
CA LYS A 279 -2.07 -4.51 -8.77
C LYS A 279 -3.16 -4.53 -9.85
N SER A 280 -2.98 -3.75 -10.92
CA SER A 280 -3.92 -3.71 -12.05
C SER A 280 -4.00 -5.06 -12.77
N LEU A 281 -2.85 -5.69 -13.03
CA LEU A 281 -2.77 -6.96 -13.74
C LEU A 281 -3.48 -8.09 -12.99
N ARG A 282 -3.33 -8.10 -11.66
CA ARG A 282 -4.02 -9.06 -10.79
C ARG A 282 -5.54 -8.88 -10.77
N ARG A 283 -6.04 -7.64 -10.85
CA ARG A 283 -7.49 -7.36 -10.99
C ARG A 283 -8.01 -7.78 -12.36
N ILE A 284 -7.29 -7.41 -13.42
CA ILE A 284 -7.64 -7.75 -14.80
C ILE A 284 -7.72 -9.27 -14.96
N ALA A 285 -6.74 -10.04 -14.47
CA ALA A 285 -6.78 -11.51 -14.54
C ALA A 285 -8.01 -12.11 -13.85
N MET A 286 -8.40 -11.57 -12.69
CA MET A 286 -9.62 -11.97 -11.97
C MET A 286 -10.89 -11.63 -12.77
N LEU A 287 -10.96 -10.44 -13.36
CA LEU A 287 -12.09 -10.03 -14.20
C LEU A 287 -12.21 -10.91 -15.43
N ILE A 288 -11.11 -11.19 -16.13
CA ILE A 288 -11.07 -12.13 -17.26
C ILE A 288 -11.66 -13.48 -16.86
N TYR A 289 -11.21 -14.04 -15.73
CA TYR A 289 -11.72 -15.31 -15.24
C TYR A 289 -13.24 -15.26 -14.98
N VAL A 290 -13.78 -14.17 -14.44
CA VAL A 290 -15.22 -14.05 -14.17
C VAL A 290 -16.04 -13.77 -15.42
N ILE A 291 -15.55 -13.05 -16.43
CA ILE A 291 -16.37 -12.57 -17.56
C ILE A 291 -16.20 -13.37 -18.85
N HIS A 292 -15.14 -14.16 -19.01
CA HIS A 292 -14.85 -14.82 -20.29
C HIS A 292 -16.00 -15.66 -20.87
N PRO A 293 -16.85 -16.36 -20.09
CA PRO A 293 -18.00 -17.07 -20.62
C PRO A 293 -19.08 -16.17 -21.19
N TRP A 294 -19.30 -14.99 -20.59
CA TRP A 294 -20.14 -13.96 -21.21
C TRP A 294 -19.54 -13.51 -22.54
N CYS A 295 -18.22 -13.36 -22.62
CA CYS A 295 -17.55 -13.05 -23.89
C CYS A 295 -17.72 -14.17 -24.93
N ILE A 296 -17.70 -15.46 -24.54
CA ILE A 296 -18.01 -16.58 -25.45
C ILE A 296 -19.43 -16.42 -26.03
N VAL A 297 -20.42 -16.17 -25.17
CA VAL A 297 -21.82 -16.02 -25.58
C VAL A 297 -22.00 -14.81 -26.49
N LEU A 298 -21.37 -13.67 -26.17
CA LEU A 298 -21.43 -12.46 -26.97
C LEU A 298 -20.80 -12.63 -28.35
N ILE A 299 -19.62 -13.27 -28.43
CA ILE A 299 -18.95 -13.55 -29.71
C ILE A 299 -19.80 -14.49 -30.57
N ARG A 300 -20.35 -15.56 -29.98
CA ARG A 300 -21.23 -16.49 -30.71
C ARG A 300 -22.54 -15.83 -31.16
N GLY A 301 -23.12 -14.98 -30.32
CA GLY A 301 -24.31 -14.20 -30.66
C GLY A 301 -24.05 -13.23 -31.81
N PHE A 302 -22.94 -12.50 -31.77
CA PHE A 302 -22.50 -11.61 -32.85
C PHE A 302 -22.26 -12.36 -34.15
N ALA A 303 -21.63 -13.54 -34.08
CA ALA A 303 -21.38 -14.38 -35.25
C ALA A 303 -22.67 -14.80 -35.97
N ARG A 304 -23.70 -15.19 -35.20
CA ARG A 304 -25.03 -15.53 -35.74
C ARG A 304 -25.73 -14.33 -36.37
N LEU A 305 -25.60 -13.15 -35.78
CA LEU A 305 -26.21 -11.92 -36.33
C LEU A 305 -25.54 -11.46 -37.63
N THR A 306 -24.23 -11.68 -37.75
CA THR A 306 -23.43 -11.22 -38.90
C THR A 306 -23.23 -12.30 -39.97
N LYS A 307 -23.80 -13.49 -39.78
CA LYS A 307 -23.60 -14.67 -40.65
C LYS A 307 -22.13 -15.06 -40.81
N THR A 308 -21.35 -14.94 -39.74
CA THR A 308 -19.91 -15.28 -39.70
C THR A 308 -19.65 -16.52 -38.83
N GLU A 309 -20.63 -17.43 -38.75
CA GLU A 309 -20.60 -18.59 -37.86
C GLU A 309 -19.41 -19.51 -38.10
N ALA A 310 -19.00 -19.68 -39.37
CA ALA A 310 -17.85 -20.51 -39.75
C ALA A 310 -16.53 -20.08 -39.08
N PHE A 311 -16.39 -18.79 -38.70
CA PHE A 311 -15.17 -18.28 -38.09
C PHE A 311 -15.25 -18.22 -36.55
N PHE A 312 -16.44 -18.01 -36.00
CA PHE A 312 -16.63 -17.60 -34.60
C PHE A 312 -17.57 -18.48 -33.77
N VAL A 313 -18.28 -19.44 -34.37
CA VAL A 313 -19.13 -20.40 -33.64
C VAL A 313 -18.41 -21.73 -33.43
N GLU A 314 -17.67 -22.19 -34.43
CA GLU A 314 -16.78 -23.35 -34.28
C GLU A 314 -15.60 -23.02 -33.38
N ASN A 315 -15.17 -24.00 -32.58
CA ASN A 315 -14.01 -23.86 -31.70
C ASN A 315 -12.74 -23.72 -32.55
N SER A 316 -12.35 -22.47 -32.80
CA SER A 316 -11.27 -22.09 -33.70
C SER A 316 -10.30 -21.12 -33.01
N ILE A 317 -9.14 -20.90 -33.63
CA ILE A 317 -8.15 -19.92 -33.17
C ILE A 317 -8.77 -18.51 -33.17
N LEU A 318 -9.59 -18.19 -34.18
CA LEU A 318 -10.28 -16.90 -34.29
C LEU A 318 -11.30 -16.71 -33.18
N HIS A 319 -12.07 -17.75 -32.84
CA HIS A 319 -12.99 -17.72 -31.70
C HIS A 319 -12.23 -17.44 -30.38
N PHE A 320 -11.13 -18.16 -30.13
CA PHE A 320 -10.28 -17.93 -28.96
C PHE A 320 -9.72 -16.50 -28.90
N ILE A 321 -9.14 -16.00 -29.99
CA ILE A 321 -8.60 -14.64 -30.05
C ILE A 321 -9.70 -13.61 -29.79
N GLY A 322 -10.88 -13.77 -30.40
CA GLY A 322 -12.02 -12.90 -30.20
C GLY A 322 -12.49 -12.86 -28.73
N VAL A 323 -12.63 -14.03 -28.10
CA VAL A 323 -13.03 -14.14 -26.69
C VAL A 323 -11.95 -13.58 -25.76
N ALA A 324 -10.67 -13.88 -26.02
CA ALA A 324 -9.54 -13.36 -25.24
C ALA A 324 -9.45 -11.83 -25.33
N PHE A 325 -9.53 -11.29 -26.54
CA PHE A 325 -9.51 -9.85 -26.79
C PHE A 325 -10.67 -9.16 -26.09
N LEU A 326 -11.90 -9.63 -26.28
CA LEU A 326 -13.09 -9.04 -25.66
C LEU A 326 -13.02 -9.11 -24.13
N SER A 327 -12.56 -10.23 -23.57
CA SER A 327 -12.38 -10.40 -22.12
C SER A 327 -11.34 -9.42 -21.56
N VAL A 328 -10.20 -9.26 -22.24
CA VAL A 328 -9.16 -8.30 -21.85
C VAL A 328 -9.68 -6.87 -21.96
N PHE A 329 -10.34 -6.53 -23.06
CA PHE A 329 -10.88 -5.20 -23.33
C PHE A 329 -11.91 -4.78 -22.28
N ILE A 330 -12.94 -5.61 -22.03
CA ILE A 330 -13.95 -5.34 -20.99
C ILE A 330 -13.28 -5.26 -19.62
N SER A 331 -12.33 -6.15 -19.31
CA SER A 331 -11.61 -6.11 -18.03
C SER A 331 -10.80 -4.83 -17.83
N ILE A 332 -10.19 -4.29 -18.90
CA ILE A 332 -9.48 -3.01 -18.88
C ILE A 332 -10.46 -1.86 -18.67
N ILE A 333 -11.59 -1.84 -19.39
CA ILE A 333 -12.63 -0.81 -19.24
C ILE A 333 -13.20 -0.83 -17.83
N VAL A 334 -13.61 -1.98 -17.32
CA VAL A 334 -14.14 -2.12 -15.96
C VAL A 334 -13.09 -1.68 -14.94
N ASN A 335 -11.83 -2.07 -15.09
CA ASN A 335 -10.76 -1.61 -14.20
C ASN A 335 -10.47 -0.11 -14.34
N PHE A 336 -10.64 0.47 -15.53
CA PHE A 336 -10.49 1.91 -15.77
C PHE A 336 -11.65 2.70 -15.15
N ILE A 337 -12.90 2.31 -15.38
CA ILE A 337 -14.10 2.90 -14.75
C ILE A 337 -13.97 2.80 -13.24
N TRP A 338 -13.61 1.63 -12.72
CA TRP A 338 -13.38 1.43 -11.28
C TRP A 338 -12.30 2.38 -10.73
N ASN A 339 -11.18 2.53 -11.44
CA ASN A 339 -10.11 3.43 -11.00
C ASN A 339 -10.46 4.91 -11.21
N LYS A 340 -11.32 5.22 -12.19
CA LYS A 340 -11.84 6.57 -12.46
C LYS A 340 -12.87 6.97 -11.41
N GLU A 341 -13.83 6.12 -11.06
CA GLU A 341 -14.72 6.30 -9.90
C GLU A 341 -13.94 6.41 -8.60
N LYS A 342 -12.82 5.67 -8.46
CA LYS A 342 -11.94 5.81 -7.30
C LYS A 342 -11.13 7.11 -7.30
N LYS A 343 -10.88 7.70 -8.48
CA LYS A 343 -10.25 9.02 -8.65
C LYS A 343 -11.29 10.16 -8.64
N SER A 344 -12.56 9.91 -8.93
CA SER A 344 -13.64 10.89 -9.06
C SER A 344 -14.70 10.80 -7.96
N SER A 345 -14.62 9.82 -7.05
CA SER A 345 -15.10 10.04 -5.69
C SER A 345 -14.19 11.11 -5.14
N ASP A 346 -14.69 12.34 -5.11
CA ASP A 346 -14.09 13.50 -4.47
C ASP A 346 -13.62 13.05 -3.07
N GLN A 347 -12.33 12.69 -2.94
CA GLN A 347 -11.69 12.12 -1.74
C GLN A 347 -11.50 13.21 -0.68
N LYS A 348 -12.51 14.07 -0.53
CA LYS A 348 -12.56 15.17 0.40
C LYS A 348 -13.72 14.84 1.33
N GLY A 349 -13.41 13.99 2.32
CA GLY A 349 -14.31 13.61 3.38
C GLY A 349 -14.66 14.80 4.29
N ARG A 350 -14.85 14.56 5.59
CA ARG A 350 -15.19 15.63 6.53
C ARG A 350 -14.09 16.71 6.62
N ALA A 351 -12.82 16.28 6.67
CA ALA A 351 -11.65 17.12 6.78
C ALA A 351 -10.42 16.38 6.24
N TRP A 352 -9.50 17.11 5.64
CA TRP A 352 -8.32 16.55 4.97
C TRP A 352 -7.14 17.54 4.96
N LEU A 353 -5.97 16.99 4.67
CA LEU A 353 -4.74 17.72 4.40
C LEU A 353 -4.48 17.69 2.89
N GLU A 354 -4.24 18.84 2.28
CA GLU A 354 -3.70 18.92 0.91
C GLU A 354 -2.18 19.13 1.00
N ILE A 355 -1.42 18.22 0.39
CA ILE A 355 0.05 18.19 0.42
C ILE A 355 0.59 18.49 -1.00
N ASP A 356 1.13 19.68 -1.19
CA ASP A 356 1.61 20.18 -2.49
C ASP A 356 3.05 19.73 -2.77
N LEU A 357 3.18 18.70 -3.60
CA LEU A 357 4.47 18.12 -3.97
C LEU A 357 5.31 19.06 -4.84
N SER A 358 4.68 20.00 -5.56
CA SER A 358 5.40 21.04 -6.31
C SER A 358 6.08 22.03 -5.36
N ASN A 359 5.43 22.40 -4.26
CA ASN A 359 6.03 23.24 -3.22
C ASN A 359 7.16 22.50 -2.47
N LEU A 360 6.98 21.21 -2.17
CA LEU A 360 8.04 20.39 -1.57
C LEU A 360 9.29 20.38 -2.46
N LYS A 361 9.11 20.16 -3.77
CA LYS A 361 10.20 20.18 -4.74
C LYS A 361 10.90 21.52 -4.78
N HIS A 362 10.14 22.61 -4.82
CA HIS A 362 10.67 23.98 -4.79
C HIS A 362 11.55 24.20 -3.56
N ASN A 363 11.05 23.88 -2.35
CA ASN A 363 11.80 24.06 -1.11
C ASN A 363 13.07 23.20 -1.07
N PHE A 364 12.99 21.94 -1.49
CA PHE A 364 14.14 21.05 -1.53
C PHE A 364 15.26 21.61 -2.41
N LEU A 365 14.94 22.13 -3.60
CA LEU A 365 15.92 22.71 -4.51
C LEU A 365 16.54 23.99 -3.94
N GLN A 366 15.72 24.90 -3.43
CA GLN A 366 16.20 26.16 -2.86
C GLN A 366 17.09 25.95 -1.63
N LEU A 367 16.74 25.00 -0.75
CA LEU A 367 17.57 24.70 0.41
C LEU A 367 18.86 24.00 0.02
N LYS A 368 18.83 23.15 -1.03
CA LYS A 368 20.03 22.49 -1.56
C LYS A 368 21.02 23.50 -2.15
N GLU A 369 20.54 24.57 -2.78
CA GLU A 369 21.38 25.66 -3.32
C GLU A 369 22.13 26.44 -2.24
N LEU A 370 21.61 26.50 -1.00
CA LEU A 370 22.29 27.13 0.12
C LEU A 370 23.42 26.28 0.71
N LEU A 371 23.45 24.98 0.41
CA LEU A 371 24.41 24.09 1.06
C LEU A 371 25.83 24.29 0.53
N PRO A 372 26.86 24.18 1.37
CA PRO A 372 28.25 24.15 0.92
C PRO A 372 28.49 23.05 -0.12
N LYS A 373 29.47 23.26 -0.99
CA LYS A 373 29.83 22.28 -2.03
C LYS A 373 30.15 20.92 -1.39
N GLY A 374 29.48 19.86 -1.85
CA GLY A 374 29.65 18.50 -1.35
C GLY A 374 28.75 18.13 -0.17
N CYS A 375 28.10 19.11 0.49
CA CYS A 375 27.10 18.85 1.52
C CYS A 375 25.82 18.28 0.91
N GLN A 376 25.28 17.22 1.50
CA GLN A 376 24.07 16.54 1.06
C GLN A 376 22.89 16.81 2.01
N VAL A 377 21.69 16.80 1.46
CA VAL A 377 20.47 16.88 2.29
C VAL A 377 20.25 15.53 2.99
N MET A 378 20.18 15.57 4.32
CA MET A 378 19.56 14.53 5.13
C MET A 378 18.13 14.96 5.47
N ALA A 379 17.15 14.38 4.80
CA ALA A 379 15.74 14.74 4.96
C ALA A 379 15.19 14.22 6.29
N VAL A 380 14.77 15.12 7.17
CA VAL A 380 14.23 14.78 8.48
C VAL A 380 12.72 14.55 8.34
N VAL A 381 12.30 13.28 8.38
CA VAL A 381 10.91 12.85 8.13
C VAL A 381 10.26 12.18 9.36
N LYS A 382 10.79 12.48 10.55
CA LYS A 382 10.21 12.03 11.84
C LYS A 382 8.79 12.56 12.05
N ALA A 383 8.04 11.91 12.93
CA ALA A 383 6.66 12.24 13.28
C ALA A 383 5.76 12.35 12.04
N ASP A 384 5.76 11.29 11.21
CA ASP A 384 5.01 11.22 9.96
C ASP A 384 5.36 12.37 8.98
N ALA A 385 6.67 12.66 8.83
CA ALA A 385 7.16 13.83 8.09
C ALA A 385 6.51 15.13 8.56
N TYR A 386 6.56 15.40 9.87
CA TYR A 386 5.91 16.56 10.48
C TYR A 386 4.42 16.65 10.11
N GLY A 387 3.72 15.51 10.10
CA GLY A 387 2.30 15.40 9.74
C GLY A 387 1.99 15.39 8.24
N HIS A 388 2.98 15.42 7.34
CA HIS A 388 2.78 15.45 5.88
C HIS A 388 2.68 14.05 5.24
N GLY A 389 2.93 12.99 6.00
CA GLY A 389 2.93 11.59 5.55
C GLY A 389 4.31 11.13 5.10
N ASP A 390 5.02 10.43 5.97
CA ASP A 390 6.45 10.13 5.81
C ASP A 390 6.78 9.29 4.58
N LEU A 391 5.96 8.29 4.25
CA LEU A 391 6.20 7.38 3.15
C LEU A 391 6.22 8.09 1.79
N GLN A 392 5.20 8.90 1.52
CA GLN A 392 5.08 9.60 0.24
C GLN A 392 6.11 10.74 0.14
N ILE A 393 6.31 11.49 1.23
CA ILE A 393 7.33 12.55 1.30
C ILE A 393 8.73 11.98 1.07
N ALA A 394 9.11 10.92 1.78
CA ALA A 394 10.43 10.30 1.63
C ALA A 394 10.63 9.75 0.21
N TYR A 395 9.59 9.15 -0.38
CA TYR A 395 9.64 8.66 -1.75
C TYR A 395 9.89 9.78 -2.77
N GLU A 396 9.17 10.90 -2.65
CA GLU A 396 9.34 12.03 -3.56
C GLU A 396 10.69 12.72 -3.36
N LEU A 397 11.16 12.89 -2.13
CA LEU A 397 12.49 13.42 -1.84
C LEU A 397 13.61 12.52 -2.39
N GLN A 398 13.45 11.19 -2.32
CA GLN A 398 14.42 10.26 -2.91
C GLN A 398 14.47 10.40 -4.44
N LYS A 399 13.32 10.61 -5.10
CA LYS A 399 13.29 10.92 -6.55
C LYS A 399 14.00 12.23 -6.89
N MET A 400 13.99 13.19 -5.97
CA MET A 400 14.70 14.47 -6.11
C MET A 400 16.21 14.36 -5.77
N GLY A 401 16.67 13.19 -5.31
CA GLY A 401 18.08 12.90 -5.04
C GLY A 401 18.49 12.93 -3.57
N ALA A 402 17.54 12.97 -2.62
CA ALA A 402 17.86 12.76 -1.21
C ALA A 402 18.21 11.28 -0.95
N ASN A 403 19.44 11.01 -0.51
CA ASN A 403 19.95 9.66 -0.23
C ASN A 403 20.20 9.40 1.27
N ALA A 404 19.86 10.37 2.12
CA ALA A 404 19.95 10.27 3.56
C ALA A 404 18.65 10.79 4.20
N PHE A 405 18.16 10.06 5.19
CA PHE A 405 16.93 10.37 5.93
C PHE A 405 17.19 10.28 7.43
N ALA A 406 16.42 11.04 8.19
CA ALA A 406 16.45 10.99 9.64
C ALA A 406 15.04 10.84 10.22
N VAL A 407 14.91 9.92 11.17
CA VAL A 407 13.66 9.58 11.87
C VAL A 407 13.88 9.68 13.39
N ALA A 408 12.81 9.71 14.19
CA ALA A 408 12.92 9.75 15.63
C ALA A 408 13.11 8.35 16.24
N SER A 409 12.48 7.32 15.67
CA SER A 409 12.40 5.99 16.27
C SER A 409 12.72 4.86 15.29
N LEU A 410 12.98 3.68 15.86
CA LEU A 410 13.17 2.44 15.12
C LEU A 410 11.98 2.12 14.21
N GLU A 411 10.74 2.27 14.68
CA GLU A 411 9.55 1.92 13.90
C GLU A 411 9.36 2.81 12.67
N GLU A 412 9.67 4.10 12.78
CA GLU A 412 9.68 5.02 11.63
C GLU A 412 10.73 4.58 10.60
N GLY A 413 11.95 4.23 11.06
CA GLY A 413 13.01 3.76 10.18
C GLY A 413 12.66 2.46 9.47
N ILE A 414 12.09 1.50 10.19
CA ILE A 414 11.61 0.23 9.63
C ILE A 414 10.50 0.48 8.62
N ARG A 415 9.57 1.40 8.91
CA ARG A 415 8.47 1.77 8.03
C ARG A 415 8.98 2.33 6.69
N LEU A 416 9.95 3.25 6.73
CA LEU A 416 10.61 3.77 5.52
C LEU A 416 11.40 2.70 4.76
N ARG A 417 12.14 1.84 5.46
CA ARG A 417 12.91 0.79 4.77
C ARG A 417 11.98 -0.20 4.06
N LYS A 418 10.89 -0.62 4.71
CA LYS A 418 9.89 -1.52 4.12
C LYS A 418 9.22 -0.91 2.90
N SER A 419 8.99 0.40 2.86
CA SER A 419 8.43 1.08 1.67
C SER A 419 9.41 1.22 0.51
N GLY A 420 10.67 0.77 0.66
CA GLY A 420 11.68 0.76 -0.38
C GLY A 420 12.56 2.01 -0.43
N ILE A 421 12.55 2.85 0.62
CA ILE A 421 13.54 3.92 0.78
C ILE A 421 14.92 3.28 0.96
N LYS A 422 15.92 3.85 0.27
CA LYS A 422 17.31 3.39 0.19
C LYS A 422 18.24 4.41 0.84
N GLY A 423 19.53 4.08 0.91
CA GLY A 423 20.54 4.96 1.51
C GLY A 423 20.47 4.99 3.04
N CYS A 424 21.09 6.02 3.63
CA CYS A 424 21.18 6.16 5.08
C CYS A 424 19.81 6.50 5.68
N ILE A 425 19.39 5.77 6.71
CA ILE A 425 18.24 6.12 7.55
C ILE A 425 18.74 6.17 8.99
N LEU A 426 18.98 7.37 9.49
CA LEU A 426 19.49 7.62 10.83
C LEU A 426 18.33 7.73 11.83
N ILE A 427 18.35 6.90 12.87
CA ILE A 427 17.49 7.05 14.04
C ILE A 427 18.15 8.09 14.96
N LEU A 428 17.54 9.27 15.08
CA LEU A 428 18.05 10.37 15.91
C LEU A 428 17.87 10.13 17.41
N GLY A 429 16.91 9.29 17.78
CA GLY A 429 16.60 8.95 19.16
C GLY A 429 17.33 7.70 19.65
N TYR A 430 16.98 7.29 20.87
CA TYR A 430 17.44 6.06 21.50
C TYR A 430 16.66 4.85 20.99
N THR A 431 17.35 3.73 20.76
CA THR A 431 16.74 2.42 20.52
C THR A 431 17.08 1.49 21.68
N TYR A 432 16.09 0.81 22.26
CA TYR A 432 16.36 -0.12 23.35
C TYR A 432 17.28 -1.28 22.87
N PRO A 433 18.34 -1.64 23.61
CA PRO A 433 19.37 -2.60 23.16
C PRO A 433 18.85 -3.95 22.64
N GLU A 434 17.79 -4.50 23.24
CA GLU A 434 17.18 -5.77 22.79
C GLU A 434 16.63 -5.68 21.36
N GLU A 435 16.30 -4.47 20.90
CA GLU A 435 15.79 -4.23 19.55
C GLU A 435 16.89 -3.98 18.52
N VAL A 436 18.17 -3.93 18.90
CA VAL A 436 19.26 -3.62 17.96
C VAL A 436 19.38 -4.65 16.83
N GLY A 437 18.93 -5.89 17.06
CA GLY A 437 18.84 -6.89 16.00
C GLY A 437 17.91 -6.47 14.86
N ARG A 438 16.89 -5.65 15.15
CA ARG A 438 16.00 -5.05 14.14
C ARG A 438 16.70 -3.91 13.40
N VAL A 439 17.51 -3.09 14.08
CA VAL A 439 18.34 -2.04 13.45
C VAL A 439 19.21 -2.67 12.35
N VAL A 440 19.93 -3.75 12.69
CA VAL A 440 20.80 -4.48 11.74
C VAL A 440 19.98 -5.15 10.64
N LYS A 441 18.88 -5.84 10.99
CA LYS A 441 18.01 -6.54 10.03
C LYS A 441 17.44 -5.61 8.95
N TYR A 442 17.14 -4.36 9.31
CA TYR A 442 16.56 -3.37 8.41
C TYR A 442 17.58 -2.36 7.85
N ASP A 443 18.89 -2.62 8.03
CA ASP A 443 19.98 -1.75 7.55
C ASP A 443 19.73 -0.28 7.93
N LEU A 444 19.50 -0.04 9.23
CA LEU A 444 19.31 1.30 9.80
C LEU A 444 20.58 1.74 10.51
N THR A 445 20.77 3.06 10.62
CA THR A 445 21.90 3.66 11.35
C THR A 445 21.41 4.17 12.69
N GLN A 446 22.05 3.77 13.78
CA GLN A 446 21.67 4.14 15.15
C GLN A 446 22.52 5.31 15.66
N THR A 447 21.87 6.28 16.33
CA THR A 447 22.60 7.28 17.11
C THR A 447 23.19 6.65 18.38
N VAL A 448 24.49 6.83 18.60
CA VAL A 448 25.11 6.55 19.91
C VAL A 448 24.87 7.75 20.82
N VAL A 449 24.18 7.53 21.95
CA VAL A 449 23.76 8.61 22.86
C VAL A 449 24.77 8.93 23.95
N ASP A 450 25.64 7.99 24.32
CA ASP A 450 26.76 8.15 25.26
C ASP A 450 27.72 6.96 25.13
N TYR A 451 28.83 6.97 25.89
CA TYR A 451 29.78 5.87 25.93
C TYR A 451 29.16 4.56 26.46
N HIS A 452 28.36 4.61 27.52
CA HIS A 452 27.75 3.41 28.11
C HIS A 452 26.90 2.65 27.10
N TYR A 453 25.98 3.34 26.43
CA TYR A 453 25.13 2.78 25.39
C TYR A 453 25.94 2.22 24.22
N ALA A 454 27.03 2.89 23.82
CA ALA A 454 27.94 2.33 22.82
C ALA A 454 28.54 0.98 23.25
N THR A 455 28.94 0.83 24.52
CA THR A 455 29.42 -0.47 25.03
C THR A 455 28.35 -1.55 24.97
N VAL A 456 27.10 -1.21 25.29
CA VAL A 456 25.96 -2.12 25.22
C VAL A 456 25.66 -2.53 23.77
N LEU A 457 25.62 -1.58 22.84
CA LEU A 457 25.46 -1.88 21.41
C LEU A 457 26.59 -2.79 20.89
N ASN A 458 27.82 -2.56 21.36
CA ASN A 458 28.97 -3.37 20.98
C ASN A 458 28.86 -4.83 21.47
N GLN A 459 28.15 -5.10 22.57
CA GLN A 459 27.92 -6.46 23.07
C GLN A 459 26.99 -7.31 22.18
N TYR A 460 26.26 -6.70 21.24
CA TYR A 460 25.38 -7.43 20.32
C TYR A 460 26.11 -8.46 19.44
N GLY A 461 27.44 -8.33 19.26
CA GLY A 461 28.26 -9.32 18.57
C GLY A 461 28.20 -9.26 17.04
N LYS A 462 27.44 -8.32 16.45
CA LYS A 462 27.44 -8.01 15.02
C LYS A 462 27.73 -6.54 14.78
N LYS A 463 28.20 -6.21 13.58
CA LYS A 463 28.43 -4.83 13.15
C LYS A 463 27.11 -4.04 13.16
N VAL A 464 27.05 -2.98 13.97
CA VAL A 464 25.95 -2.01 14.03
C VAL A 464 26.44 -0.71 13.41
N ARG A 465 25.74 -0.21 12.40
CA ARG A 465 26.03 1.09 11.78
C ARG A 465 25.61 2.21 12.72
N VAL A 466 26.50 3.15 13.03
CA VAL A 466 26.23 4.19 14.01
C VAL A 466 26.74 5.56 13.59
N HIS A 467 26.04 6.59 14.06
CA HIS A 467 26.55 7.96 14.10
C HIS A 467 26.71 8.40 15.57
N ILE A 468 27.84 9.02 15.89
CA ILE A 468 28.14 9.46 17.26
C ILE A 468 27.51 10.82 17.50
N LYS A 469 26.65 10.92 18.52
CA LYS A 469 26.13 12.20 18.97
C LYS A 469 27.12 12.81 19.95
N ILE A 470 27.56 14.03 19.66
CA ILE A 470 28.39 14.83 20.56
C ILE A 470 27.51 15.96 21.11
N ASP A 471 27.47 16.10 22.43
CA ASP A 471 26.77 17.19 23.07
C ASP A 471 27.69 18.39 23.25
N THR A 472 27.37 19.47 22.54
CA THR A 472 28.09 20.75 22.61
C THR A 472 27.26 21.83 23.32
N GLY A 473 26.23 21.46 24.08
CA GLY A 473 25.43 22.37 24.89
C GLY A 473 23.91 22.25 24.74
N MET A 474 23.41 21.25 23.98
CA MET A 474 21.96 20.97 23.92
C MET A 474 21.50 20.22 25.18
N ASN A 475 22.39 19.48 25.83
CA ASN A 475 22.14 18.74 27.06
C ASN A 475 20.92 17.82 26.95
N ARG A 476 20.80 17.12 25.82
CA ARG A 476 19.66 16.24 25.51
C ARG A 476 20.09 14.80 25.27
N LEU A 477 20.99 14.60 24.32
CA LEU A 477 21.62 13.32 23.98
C LEU A 477 23.02 13.64 23.45
N GLY A 478 23.95 12.71 23.65
CA GLY A 478 25.31 12.79 23.17
C GLY A 478 26.30 12.73 24.31
N GLU A 479 27.48 12.18 24.02
CA GLU A 479 28.60 12.27 24.95
C GLU A 479 29.07 13.72 25.03
N ASN A 480 29.39 14.17 26.24
CA ASN A 480 29.80 15.56 26.44
C ASN A 480 31.08 15.84 25.67
N PHE A 481 31.15 16.94 24.92
CA PHE A 481 32.36 17.29 24.14
C PHE A 481 33.64 17.40 24.99
N ARG A 482 33.52 17.61 26.31
CA ARG A 482 34.65 17.65 27.27
C ARG A 482 35.16 16.26 27.64
N HIS A 483 34.34 15.22 27.48
CA HIS A 483 34.66 13.82 27.76
C HIS A 483 35.35 13.19 26.54
N ILE A 484 36.48 13.76 26.13
CA ILE A 484 37.21 13.35 24.91
C ILE A 484 37.67 11.89 25.02
N ASP A 485 38.06 11.44 26.21
CA ASP A 485 38.49 10.06 26.45
C ASP A 485 37.37 9.07 26.23
N GLU A 486 36.17 9.33 26.76
CA GLU A 486 34.96 8.54 26.53
C GLU A 486 34.59 8.50 25.05
N ILE A 487 34.59 9.66 24.38
CA ILE A 487 34.33 9.74 22.94
C ILE A 487 35.33 8.87 22.18
N THR A 488 36.63 8.99 22.49
CA THR A 488 37.69 8.20 21.85
C THR A 488 37.51 6.70 22.08
N LYS A 489 37.13 6.29 23.28
CA LYS A 489 36.84 4.88 23.60
C LYS A 489 35.69 4.31 22.77
N ILE A 490 34.70 5.12 22.37
CA ILE A 490 33.62 4.67 21.46
C ILE A 490 34.21 4.20 20.12
N PHE A 491 35.22 4.89 19.59
CA PHE A 491 35.85 4.55 18.31
C PHE A 491 36.70 3.28 18.34
N GLN A 492 37.02 2.78 19.53
CA GLN A 492 37.75 1.53 19.73
C GLN A 492 36.82 0.29 19.78
N LEU A 493 35.49 0.50 19.80
CA LEU A 493 34.51 -0.58 19.91
C LEU A 493 34.33 -1.33 18.58
N ARG A 494 34.90 -2.54 18.51
CA ARG A 494 34.99 -3.35 17.29
C ARG A 494 33.66 -3.68 16.61
N ASN A 495 32.54 -3.72 17.30
CA ASN A 495 31.24 -4.05 16.70
C ASN A 495 30.45 -2.82 16.25
N LEU A 496 31.00 -1.61 16.41
CA LEU A 496 30.41 -0.40 15.86
C LEU A 496 31.06 -0.08 14.51
N ALA A 497 30.24 0.08 13.49
CA ALA A 497 30.63 0.67 12.21
C ALA A 497 30.29 2.16 12.27
N ILE A 498 31.25 2.96 12.70
CA ILE A 498 31.05 4.40 12.89
C ILE A 498 31.17 5.10 11.54
N GLU A 499 30.05 5.66 11.07
CA GLU A 499 29.95 6.28 9.74
C GLU A 499 29.91 7.80 9.80
N GLY A 500 29.55 8.36 10.96
CA GLY A 500 29.39 9.80 11.11
C GLY A 500 29.41 10.28 12.55
N ALA A 501 29.48 11.60 12.71
CA ALA A 501 29.43 12.29 13.99
C ALA A 501 28.63 13.58 13.86
N TYR A 502 27.88 13.95 14.91
CA TYR A 502 27.00 15.12 14.84
C TYR A 502 26.68 15.79 16.16
N THR A 503 26.49 17.10 16.11
CA THR A 503 25.89 17.89 17.19
C THR A 503 24.56 18.52 16.75
N HIS A 504 23.86 19.23 17.65
CA HIS A 504 22.65 19.99 17.36
C HIS A 504 22.77 21.36 18.01
N LEU A 505 22.57 22.41 17.21
CA LEU A 505 22.66 23.79 17.66
C LEU A 505 21.36 24.16 18.39
N CYS A 506 21.48 24.82 19.54
CA CYS A 506 20.36 25.06 20.45
C CYS A 506 19.53 26.28 20.06
N VAL A 507 20.20 27.34 19.63
CA VAL A 507 19.64 28.68 19.43
C VAL A 507 19.99 29.24 18.06
N ALA A 508 20.11 28.35 17.06
CA ALA A 508 20.45 28.74 15.69
C ALA A 508 19.32 29.53 15.00
N ASP A 509 18.12 29.50 15.57
CA ASP A 509 16.93 30.27 15.21
C ASP A 509 16.94 31.71 15.74
N SER A 510 17.75 32.02 16.76
CA SER A 510 17.86 33.37 17.32
C SER A 510 18.89 34.25 16.59
N GLN A 511 18.53 35.52 16.39
CA GLN A 511 19.43 36.57 15.87
C GLN A 511 20.11 37.39 16.99
N MET A 512 19.84 37.11 18.26
CA MET A 512 20.45 37.84 19.36
C MET A 512 21.97 37.63 19.37
N LYS A 513 22.76 38.70 19.59
CA LYS A 513 24.23 38.64 19.59
C LYS A 513 24.77 37.55 20.54
N LYS A 514 24.22 37.44 21.76
CA LYS A 514 24.62 36.44 22.75
C LYS A 514 24.38 35.00 22.27
N ASP A 515 23.28 34.76 21.56
CA ASP A 515 22.89 33.44 21.07
C ASP A 515 23.73 33.04 19.85
N ALA A 516 24.08 34.02 19.01
CA ALA A 516 25.01 33.81 17.91
C ALA A 516 26.44 33.48 18.41
N VAL A 517 26.89 34.11 19.50
CA VAL A 517 28.16 33.75 20.16
C VAL A 517 28.10 32.32 20.69
N PHE A 518 27.02 31.96 21.40
CA PHE A 518 26.85 30.59 21.89
C PHE A 518 26.85 29.56 20.76
N THR A 519 26.09 29.82 19.70
CA THR A 519 26.02 28.93 18.51
C THR A 519 27.40 28.71 17.89
N ARG A 520 28.22 29.76 17.73
CA ARG A 520 29.61 29.63 17.26
C ARG A 520 30.45 28.79 18.21
N GLN A 521 30.30 28.99 19.52
CA GLN A 521 31.02 28.17 20.50
C GLN A 521 30.66 26.68 20.40
N GLN A 522 29.39 26.34 20.14
CA GLN A 522 28.97 24.95 19.92
C GLN A 522 29.67 24.34 18.69
N VAL A 523 29.76 25.11 17.61
CA VAL A 523 30.42 24.69 16.36
C VAL A 523 31.92 24.47 16.58
N GLU A 524 32.59 25.41 17.24
CA GLU A 524 34.01 25.28 17.58
C GLU A 524 34.28 24.06 18.46
N ASN A 525 33.46 23.83 19.48
CA ASN A 525 33.61 22.68 20.37
C ASN A 525 33.42 21.35 19.63
N PHE A 526 32.47 21.29 18.70
CA PHE A 526 32.29 20.11 17.85
C PHE A 526 33.53 19.85 16.99
N TYR A 527 34.06 20.88 16.32
CA TYR A 527 35.22 20.74 15.45
C TYR A 527 36.50 20.41 16.21
N LYS A 528 36.69 20.94 17.43
CA LYS A 528 37.81 20.55 18.30
C LYS A 528 37.83 19.05 18.57
N VAL A 529 36.68 18.44 18.87
CA VAL A 529 36.57 16.99 19.06
C VAL A 529 36.83 16.25 17.75
N VAL A 530 36.26 16.71 16.64
CA VAL A 530 36.47 16.09 15.31
C VAL A 530 37.94 16.11 14.91
N ASP A 531 38.64 17.22 15.11
CA ASP A 531 40.04 17.35 14.71
C ASP A 531 40.96 16.51 15.61
N HIS A 532 40.62 16.36 16.90
CA HIS A 532 41.26 15.37 17.76
C HIS A 532 41.08 13.94 17.21
N LEU A 533 39.85 13.55 16.84
CA LEU A 533 39.57 12.23 16.26
C LEU A 533 40.28 12.00 14.92
N LYS A 534 40.39 13.02 14.07
CA LYS A 534 41.18 12.95 12.83
C LYS A 534 42.66 12.74 13.11
N GLY A 535 43.21 13.39 14.14
CA GLY A 535 44.59 13.19 14.58
C GLY A 535 44.88 11.75 15.03
N LEU A 536 43.84 11.03 15.49
CA LEU A 536 43.90 9.60 15.82
C LEU A 536 43.63 8.67 14.61
N GLY A 537 43.47 9.22 13.40
CA GLY A 537 43.26 8.47 12.16
C GLY A 537 41.79 8.27 11.74
N TYR A 538 40.81 8.81 12.48
CA TYR A 538 39.39 8.68 12.16
C TYR A 538 38.89 9.79 11.19
N SER A 539 39.43 9.80 9.97
CA SER A 539 39.21 10.88 9.00
C SER A 539 38.01 10.71 8.05
N SER A 540 37.41 9.51 7.97
CA SER A 540 36.35 9.17 7.01
C SER A 540 34.92 9.43 7.49
N LEU A 541 34.74 10.25 8.53
CA LEU A 541 33.44 10.46 9.17
C LEU A 541 32.56 11.43 8.40
N LYS A 542 31.27 11.08 8.23
CA LYS A 542 30.25 12.00 7.75
C LYS A 542 29.81 12.95 8.86
N LEU A 543 30.18 14.22 8.74
CA LEU A 543 29.91 15.23 9.75
C LEU A 543 28.59 15.95 9.46
N HIS A 544 27.81 16.22 10.49
CA HIS A 544 26.60 17.02 10.32
C HIS A 544 26.24 17.88 11.52
N ILE A 545 25.99 19.17 11.30
CA ILE A 545 25.73 20.13 12.39
C ILE A 545 24.39 20.83 12.14
N GLN A 546 24.21 21.33 10.93
CA GLN A 546 23.09 22.20 10.57
C GLN A 546 21.74 21.46 10.58
N SER A 547 20.77 22.07 11.27
CA SER A 547 19.33 21.86 11.05
C SER A 547 18.80 22.95 10.10
N SER A 548 17.48 23.05 9.91
CA SER A 548 16.86 24.10 9.07
C SER A 548 17.37 25.51 9.38
N TYR A 549 17.34 25.96 10.63
CA TYR A 549 17.88 27.28 11.00
C TYR A 549 19.39 27.38 10.89
N GLY A 550 20.12 26.27 11.09
CA GLY A 550 21.56 26.22 10.84
C GLY A 550 21.89 26.55 9.39
N VAL A 551 21.13 26.00 8.43
CA VAL A 551 21.30 26.31 7.00
C VAL A 551 20.89 27.74 6.68
N LEU A 552 19.79 28.23 7.26
CA LEU A 552 19.24 29.56 6.96
C LEU A 552 20.06 30.72 7.58
N ASN A 553 20.69 30.50 8.73
CA ASN A 553 21.40 31.54 9.49
C ASN A 553 22.92 31.41 9.52
N TYR A 554 23.44 30.23 9.21
CA TYR A 554 24.87 29.91 9.22
C TYR A 554 25.27 29.02 8.03
N PRO A 555 24.89 29.37 6.78
CA PRO A 555 25.15 28.54 5.59
C PRO A 555 26.64 28.25 5.36
N GLU A 556 27.53 29.09 5.91
CA GLU A 556 28.98 28.95 5.84
C GLU A 556 29.54 27.73 6.59
N ILE A 557 28.79 27.15 7.54
CA ILE A 557 29.24 25.98 8.29
C ILE A 557 29.32 24.78 7.35
N SER A 558 30.55 24.37 7.03
CA SER A 558 30.83 23.17 6.24
C SER A 558 30.32 21.92 6.97
N CYS A 559 29.81 20.94 6.24
CA CYS A 559 29.45 19.60 6.74
C CYS A 559 29.16 18.65 5.57
N ASP A 560 29.12 17.33 5.83
CA ASP A 560 28.72 16.33 4.83
C ASP A 560 27.20 16.22 4.69
N TYR A 561 26.46 16.39 5.80
CA TYR A 561 25.00 16.43 5.77
C TYR A 561 24.41 17.67 6.47
N ALA A 562 23.38 18.24 5.85
CA ALA A 562 22.46 19.19 6.48
C ALA A 562 21.12 18.50 6.77
N ARG A 563 20.68 18.54 8.04
CA ARG A 563 19.45 17.87 8.51
C ARG A 563 18.24 18.78 8.32
N LEU A 564 17.67 18.79 7.13
CA LEU A 564 16.53 19.64 6.78
C LEU A 564 15.22 19.04 7.29
N GLY A 565 14.57 19.74 8.22
CA GLY A 565 13.25 19.41 8.76
C GLY A 565 12.22 20.46 8.36
N ILE A 566 11.85 21.36 9.27
CA ILE A 566 10.72 22.30 9.11
C ILE A 566 10.77 23.13 7.82
N ALA A 567 11.95 23.64 7.44
CA ALA A 567 12.11 24.43 6.21
C ALA A 567 11.82 23.62 4.93
N LEU A 568 12.02 22.29 4.94
CA LEU A 568 11.69 21.43 3.80
C LEU A 568 10.19 21.46 3.49
N TYR A 569 9.37 21.61 4.52
CA TYR A 569 7.92 21.73 4.46
C TYR A 569 7.45 23.17 4.19
N GLY A 570 8.39 24.09 4.00
CA GLY A 570 8.13 25.48 3.63
C GLY A 570 7.69 26.36 4.79
N LEU A 571 8.09 25.99 6.01
CA LEU A 571 7.65 26.60 7.25
C LEU A 571 8.84 27.08 8.09
N LEU A 572 8.59 28.09 8.91
CA LEU A 572 9.42 28.49 10.05
C LEU A 572 8.76 28.04 11.37
N SER A 573 9.53 27.98 12.45
CA SER A 573 9.07 27.59 13.78
C SER A 573 8.15 28.64 14.42
N ASN A 574 8.36 29.92 14.15
CA ASN A 574 7.47 31.01 14.57
C ASN A 574 7.23 32.03 13.44
N GLU A 575 6.13 32.78 13.55
CA GLU A 575 5.70 33.79 12.56
C GLU A 575 6.71 34.93 12.40
N ARG A 576 7.34 35.33 13.50
CA ARG A 576 8.27 36.47 13.55
C ARG A 576 9.73 36.08 13.37
N ASP A 577 10.00 34.82 13.04
CA ASP A 577 11.38 34.39 12.87
C ASP A 577 12.01 35.05 11.64
N GLU A 578 13.12 35.73 11.88
CA GLU A 578 13.93 36.32 10.82
C GLU A 578 15.15 35.45 10.53
N THR A 579 15.42 35.26 9.24
CA THR A 579 16.58 34.50 8.78
C THR A 579 17.51 35.36 7.93
N LYS A 580 18.81 35.03 7.98
CA LYS A 580 19.84 35.73 7.19
C LYS A 580 19.70 35.41 5.69
N ALA A 581 19.55 34.14 5.35
CA ALA A 581 19.28 33.72 3.98
C ALA A 581 17.83 34.03 3.61
N LYS A 582 17.62 34.88 2.60
CA LYS A 582 16.27 35.23 2.11
C LYS A 582 15.74 34.20 1.11
N VAL A 583 15.45 32.99 1.58
CA VAL A 583 14.84 31.93 0.77
C VAL A 583 13.32 32.06 0.74
N LYS A 584 12.74 32.05 -0.45
CA LYS A 584 11.27 32.01 -0.61
C LYS A 584 10.74 30.60 -0.41
N LEU A 585 10.56 30.21 0.85
CA LEU A 585 9.90 28.97 1.24
C LEU A 585 8.41 29.00 0.85
N ARG A 586 7.89 27.85 0.41
CA ARG A 586 6.49 27.68 0.02
C ARG A 586 5.84 26.62 0.89
N PRO A 587 4.80 26.95 1.68
CA PRO A 587 4.11 25.97 2.53
C PRO A 587 3.64 24.77 1.72
N VAL A 588 3.93 23.57 2.22
CA VAL A 588 3.58 22.31 1.55
C VAL A 588 2.18 21.84 1.93
N LEU A 589 1.67 22.21 3.10
CA LEU A 589 0.42 21.69 3.66
C LEU A 589 -0.66 22.78 3.75
N SER A 590 -1.89 22.38 3.39
CA SER A 590 -3.13 23.09 3.72
C SER A 590 -4.07 22.19 4.51
N ILE A 591 -4.84 22.74 5.44
CA ILE A 591 -5.87 22.04 6.20
C ILE A 591 -7.24 22.54 5.76
N LYS A 592 -8.10 21.62 5.33
CA LYS A 592 -9.46 21.94 4.87
C LYS A 592 -10.49 21.06 5.55
N ALA A 593 -11.70 21.60 5.71
CA ALA A 593 -12.82 20.89 6.32
C ALA A 593 -14.16 21.35 5.74
N ARG A 594 -15.21 20.54 5.94
CA ARG A 594 -16.58 20.87 5.52
C ARG A 594 -17.41 21.44 6.66
N ILE A 595 -18.29 22.36 6.31
CA ILE A 595 -19.42 22.78 7.14
C ILE A 595 -20.41 21.60 7.23
N SER A 596 -20.75 21.20 8.44
CA SER A 596 -21.74 20.15 8.72
C SER A 596 -23.16 20.68 8.85
N ILE A 597 -23.32 21.82 9.51
CA ILE A 597 -24.63 22.42 9.77
C ILE A 597 -24.48 23.93 9.91
N ILE A 598 -25.52 24.64 9.51
CA ILE A 598 -25.69 26.08 9.68
C ILE A 598 -26.91 26.29 10.56
N LYS A 599 -26.81 27.20 11.52
CA LYS A 599 -27.91 27.55 12.43
C LYS A 599 -28.00 29.06 12.57
N THR A 600 -29.22 29.55 12.75
CA THR A 600 -29.45 30.90 13.25
C THR A 600 -29.64 30.80 14.75
N LEU A 601 -28.97 31.68 15.49
CA LEU A 601 -29.12 31.83 16.92
C LEU A 601 -29.74 33.19 17.22
N GLU A 602 -30.62 33.24 18.20
CA GLU A 602 -31.23 34.45 18.74
C GLU A 602 -30.33 35.10 19.81
N ALA A 603 -30.64 36.34 20.15
CA ALA A 603 -29.96 37.04 21.23
C ALA A 603 -30.10 36.27 22.57
N SER A 604 -29.05 36.30 23.39
CA SER A 604 -28.90 35.59 24.68
C SER A 604 -28.67 34.08 24.60
N GLU A 605 -28.68 33.46 23.41
CA GLU A 605 -28.24 32.08 23.25
C GLU A 605 -26.72 31.94 23.46
N THR A 606 -26.25 30.71 23.71
CA THR A 606 -24.83 30.45 24.06
C THR A 606 -24.22 29.33 23.24
N ILE A 607 -22.92 29.41 22.95
CA ILE A 607 -22.21 28.46 22.08
C ILE A 607 -21.19 27.63 22.86
N GLY A 608 -21.26 26.31 22.66
CA GLY A 608 -20.22 25.36 23.06
C GLY A 608 -20.09 25.13 24.57
N TYR A 609 -19.04 24.39 24.96
CA TYR A 609 -18.83 23.98 26.34
C TYR A 609 -18.63 25.16 27.29
N GLY A 610 -19.28 25.09 28.45
CA GLY A 610 -19.18 26.11 29.50
C GLY A 610 -19.90 27.41 29.18
N ARG A 611 -20.63 27.49 28.05
CA ARG A 611 -21.46 28.65 27.67
C ARG A 611 -20.69 29.98 27.69
N GLN A 612 -19.40 29.95 27.34
CA GLN A 612 -18.51 31.11 27.45
C GLN A 612 -18.75 32.18 26.38
N PHE A 613 -19.31 31.78 25.23
CA PHE A 613 -19.70 32.71 24.18
C PHE A 613 -21.20 32.92 24.25
N VAL A 614 -21.62 34.17 24.45
CA VAL A 614 -23.02 34.61 24.52
C VAL A 614 -23.32 35.46 23.29
N VAL A 615 -24.41 35.15 22.61
CA VAL A 615 -24.87 35.84 21.40
C VAL A 615 -25.55 37.15 21.81
N ASN A 616 -25.05 38.29 21.33
CA ASN A 616 -25.59 39.61 21.70
C ASN A 616 -26.72 40.09 20.77
N ALA A 617 -26.79 39.57 19.55
CA ALA A 617 -27.79 39.88 18.52
C ALA A 617 -27.96 38.66 17.60
N PRO A 618 -29.08 38.54 16.86
CA PRO A 618 -29.29 37.41 15.96
C PRO A 618 -28.08 37.14 15.05
N MET A 619 -27.58 35.91 15.08
CA MET A 619 -26.30 35.52 14.48
C MET A 619 -26.47 34.22 13.68
N LYS A 620 -25.82 34.13 12.52
CA LYS A 620 -25.73 32.88 11.76
C LYS A 620 -24.40 32.21 12.02
N ILE A 621 -24.43 30.97 12.49
CA ILE A 621 -23.23 30.19 12.80
C ILE A 621 -23.12 28.96 11.91
N ALA A 622 -21.89 28.51 11.66
CA ALA A 622 -21.62 27.25 10.98
C ALA A 622 -20.76 26.34 11.86
N THR A 623 -21.11 25.06 11.95
CA THR A 623 -20.32 24.03 12.63
C THR A 623 -19.47 23.29 11.61
N VAL A 624 -18.15 23.27 11.84
CA VAL A 624 -17.15 22.65 10.97
C VAL A 624 -16.71 21.32 11.57
N THR A 625 -16.46 20.33 10.71
CA THR A 625 -16.15 18.93 11.09
C THR A 625 -14.66 18.68 11.43
N LEU A 626 -14.06 19.62 12.16
CA LEU A 626 -12.66 19.58 12.57
C LEU A 626 -12.51 20.02 14.03
N GLY A 627 -11.76 19.27 14.85
CA GLY A 627 -11.57 19.56 16.26
C GLY A 627 -10.19 19.21 16.81
N TYR A 628 -10.03 19.24 18.13
CA TYR A 628 -8.71 19.03 18.74
C TYR A 628 -8.17 17.61 18.64
N ALA A 629 -9.01 16.59 18.45
CA ALA A 629 -8.56 15.23 18.17
C ALA A 629 -8.02 15.06 16.73
N ASP A 630 -8.25 16.05 15.86
CA ASP A 630 -7.64 16.14 14.54
C ASP A 630 -6.30 16.88 14.55
N GLY A 631 -5.92 17.47 15.69
CA GLY A 631 -4.67 18.20 15.88
C GLY A 631 -4.83 19.72 16.00
N ILE A 632 -6.05 20.26 15.90
CA ILE A 632 -6.28 21.70 16.08
C ILE A 632 -6.16 22.09 17.56
N PRO A 633 -5.34 23.10 17.92
CA PRO A 633 -5.18 23.48 19.32
C PRO A 633 -6.50 23.96 19.93
N ARG A 634 -6.88 23.40 21.09
CA ARG A 634 -8.13 23.78 21.78
C ARG A 634 -8.16 25.24 22.24
N ASN A 635 -6.99 25.82 22.47
CA ASN A 635 -6.80 27.22 22.88
C ASN A 635 -6.82 28.20 21.69
N LEU A 636 -7.06 27.74 20.46
CA LEU A 636 -7.29 28.59 19.28
C LEU A 636 -8.70 29.20 19.33
N THR A 637 -8.95 30.10 20.27
CA THR A 637 -10.27 30.74 20.49
C THR A 637 -10.43 32.08 19.77
N CYS A 638 -9.35 32.67 19.27
CA CYS A 638 -9.34 33.94 18.54
C CYS A 638 -8.80 33.77 17.09
N GLY A 639 -8.94 32.56 16.54
CA GLY A 639 -8.48 32.24 15.20
C GLY A 639 -9.51 32.58 14.12
N HIS A 640 -9.03 32.62 12.88
CA HIS A 640 -9.88 32.75 11.70
C HIS A 640 -9.79 31.49 10.84
N VAL A 641 -10.79 31.29 10.00
CA VAL A 641 -10.74 30.37 8.86
C VAL A 641 -11.00 31.16 7.59
N LEU A 642 -10.61 30.62 6.44
CA LEU A 642 -11.02 31.14 5.14
C LEU A 642 -12.27 30.40 4.67
N LEU A 643 -13.27 31.15 4.24
CA LEU A 643 -14.46 30.64 3.57
C LEU A 643 -14.74 31.55 2.38
N ARG A 644 -14.64 31.00 1.16
CA ARG A 644 -14.83 31.74 -0.11
C ARG A 644 -13.89 32.96 -0.21
N GLY A 645 -12.66 32.82 0.28
CA GLY A 645 -11.67 33.90 0.28
C GLY A 645 -11.91 35.02 1.29
N ILE A 646 -12.78 34.83 2.28
CA ILE A 646 -13.04 35.79 3.36
C ILE A 646 -12.57 35.19 4.69
N LYS A 647 -11.92 35.99 5.55
CA LYS A 647 -11.58 35.59 6.93
C LYS A 647 -12.83 35.59 7.80
N VAL A 648 -13.10 34.44 8.41
CA VAL A 648 -14.28 34.20 9.25
C VAL A 648 -13.83 33.79 10.66
N PRO A 649 -14.32 34.44 11.73
CA PRO A 649 -13.82 34.17 13.07
C PRO A 649 -14.35 32.85 13.64
N ILE A 650 -13.48 32.15 14.36
CA ILE A 650 -13.83 30.98 15.19
C ILE A 650 -14.45 31.51 16.49
N ILE A 651 -15.60 30.97 16.86
CA ILE A 651 -16.37 31.39 18.04
C ILE A 651 -16.62 30.22 18.99
N GLY A 652 -16.63 30.51 20.28
CA GLY A 652 -16.77 29.51 21.33
C GLY A 652 -15.55 28.58 21.45
N ARG A 653 -15.71 27.50 22.23
CA ARG A 653 -14.62 26.52 22.45
C ARG A 653 -14.58 25.47 21.35
N ILE A 654 -13.38 25.16 20.88
CA ILE A 654 -13.13 24.02 20.00
C ILE A 654 -13.40 22.71 20.76
N CYS A 655 -14.22 21.85 20.16
CA CYS A 655 -14.60 20.54 20.66
C CYS A 655 -13.68 19.45 20.11
N MET A 656 -13.89 18.20 20.53
CA MET A 656 -13.02 17.08 20.14
C MET A 656 -12.96 16.92 18.62
N ASP A 657 -14.10 17.05 17.95
CA ASP A 657 -14.25 16.74 16.53
C ASP A 657 -14.83 17.90 15.71
N GLN A 658 -15.12 19.04 16.35
CA GLN A 658 -15.84 20.17 15.74
C GLN A 658 -15.39 21.52 16.27
N LEU A 659 -15.53 22.54 15.43
CA LEU A 659 -15.38 23.95 15.78
C LEU A 659 -16.54 24.76 15.18
N THR A 660 -16.78 25.96 15.70
CA THR A 660 -17.88 26.83 15.25
C THR A 660 -17.31 28.14 14.73
N ILE A 661 -17.89 28.66 13.64
CA ILE A 661 -17.51 29.93 13.01
C ILE A 661 -18.73 30.84 12.83
N ASP A 662 -18.53 32.16 12.90
CA ASP A 662 -19.58 33.17 12.66
C ASP A 662 -19.71 33.48 11.17
N VAL A 663 -20.80 33.05 10.54
CA VAL A 663 -21.06 33.28 9.10
C VAL A 663 -22.17 34.30 8.86
N THR A 664 -22.47 35.17 9.83
CA THR A 664 -23.56 36.15 9.76
C THR A 664 -23.45 37.05 8.53
N ASN A 665 -22.25 37.56 8.26
CA ASN A 665 -22.00 38.49 7.17
C ASN A 665 -21.55 37.82 5.86
N ILE A 666 -21.62 36.49 5.79
CA ILE A 666 -21.20 35.74 4.60
C ILE A 666 -22.45 35.31 3.81
N PRO A 667 -22.66 35.82 2.58
CA PRO A 667 -23.80 35.45 1.78
C PRO A 667 -23.66 34.02 1.24
N ASN A 668 -24.79 33.32 1.08
CA ASN A 668 -24.89 32.01 0.42
C ASN A 668 -23.93 30.93 0.97
N VAL A 669 -23.77 30.87 2.29
CA VAL A 669 -23.07 29.75 2.94
C VAL A 669 -24.01 28.55 2.99
N GLU A 670 -23.51 27.39 2.56
CA GLU A 670 -24.28 26.15 2.47
C GLU A 670 -23.61 25.02 3.25
N GLN A 671 -24.40 24.02 3.66
CA GLN A 671 -23.83 22.80 4.23
C GLN A 671 -22.96 22.10 3.18
N GLY A 672 -21.81 21.58 3.60
CA GLY A 672 -20.83 20.96 2.71
C GLY A 672 -19.81 21.94 2.10
N ASP A 673 -20.01 23.26 2.26
CA ASP A 673 -19.01 24.27 1.89
C ASP A 673 -17.68 23.98 2.57
N ILE A 674 -16.61 24.26 1.83
CA ILE A 674 -15.24 24.01 2.26
C ILE A 674 -14.69 25.26 2.91
N ILE A 675 -14.10 25.07 4.08
CA ILE A 675 -13.31 26.08 4.78
C ILE A 675 -11.85 25.67 4.80
N THR A 676 -10.95 26.65 4.80
CA THR A 676 -9.50 26.46 4.90
C THR A 676 -9.00 27.04 6.23
N ILE A 677 -8.39 26.21 7.07
CA ILE A 677 -7.86 26.62 8.38
C ILE A 677 -6.41 27.07 8.26
N ILE A 678 -5.64 26.36 7.44
CA ILE A 678 -4.28 26.73 7.05
C ILE A 678 -4.21 26.59 5.54
N GLY A 679 -3.73 27.62 4.85
CA GLY A 679 -3.67 27.64 3.40
C GLY A 679 -4.00 29.01 2.81
N GLU A 680 -4.34 29.02 1.53
CA GLU A 680 -4.58 30.22 0.73
C GLU A 680 -5.88 30.04 -0.06
N GLU A 681 -6.72 31.08 -0.06
CA GLU A 681 -7.91 31.21 -0.91
C GLU A 681 -7.95 32.62 -1.51
N GLY A 682 -7.83 32.72 -2.84
CA GLY A 682 -7.80 34.01 -3.53
C GLY A 682 -6.57 34.83 -3.12
N LYS A 683 -6.80 36.01 -2.52
CA LYS A 683 -5.74 36.89 -2.01
C LYS A 683 -5.46 36.68 -0.51
N GLU A 684 -6.32 35.94 0.18
CA GLU A 684 -6.21 35.72 1.62
C GLU A 684 -5.43 34.46 1.92
N LYS A 685 -4.68 34.51 3.02
CA LYS A 685 -3.85 33.39 3.51
C LYS A 685 -3.90 33.34 5.02
N ILE A 686 -3.94 32.11 5.54
CA ILE A 686 -3.71 31.82 6.97
C ILE A 686 -2.54 30.86 7.04
N THR A 687 -1.47 31.27 7.72
CA THR A 687 -0.23 30.49 7.81
C THR A 687 -0.23 29.55 9.00
N ALA A 688 0.59 28.49 8.95
CA ALA A 688 0.73 27.60 10.10
C ALA A 688 1.40 28.31 11.27
N GLU A 689 2.32 29.22 10.97
CA GLU A 689 3.00 30.09 11.92
C GLU A 689 2.04 31.01 12.68
N GLU A 690 1.11 31.66 11.97
CA GLU A 690 0.06 32.50 12.57
C GLU A 690 -0.84 31.68 13.52
N VAL A 691 -1.30 30.51 13.08
CA VAL A 691 -2.15 29.62 13.89
C VAL A 691 -1.41 29.11 15.13
N ALA A 692 -0.12 28.76 14.98
CA ALA A 692 0.71 28.33 16.10
C ALA A 692 0.92 29.47 17.12
N GLY A 693 1.21 30.68 16.64
CA GLY A 693 1.36 31.87 17.47
C GLY A 693 0.09 32.20 18.27
N GLN A 694 -1.09 32.16 17.62
CA GLN A 694 -2.38 32.33 18.29
C GLN A 694 -2.66 31.24 19.34
N ALA A 695 -2.15 30.03 19.12
CA ALA A 695 -2.24 28.92 20.05
C ALA A 695 -1.06 28.86 21.06
N VAL A 696 -0.22 29.89 21.15
CA VAL A 696 0.93 29.98 22.08
C VAL A 696 1.83 28.73 21.99
N THR A 697 2.13 28.31 20.76
CA THR A 697 3.01 27.19 20.45
C THR A 697 3.86 27.51 19.21
N ILE A 698 4.69 26.56 18.79
CA ILE A 698 5.52 26.60 17.59
C ILE A 698 4.89 25.80 16.46
N THR A 699 5.18 26.20 15.22
CA THR A 699 4.67 25.55 14.01
C THR A 699 4.98 24.05 13.97
N ASN A 700 6.14 23.64 14.47
CA ASN A 700 6.54 22.22 14.54
C ASN A 700 5.55 21.38 15.35
N GLU A 701 5.07 21.88 16.48
CA GLU A 701 4.09 21.18 17.31
C GLU A 701 2.77 21.09 16.54
N LEU A 702 2.28 22.21 16.01
CA LEU A 702 1.02 22.29 15.27
C LEU A 702 0.95 21.24 14.14
N VAL A 703 1.94 21.21 13.25
CA VAL A 703 1.90 20.31 12.09
C VAL A 703 2.17 18.85 12.45
N SER A 704 3.04 18.58 13.44
CA SER A 704 3.36 17.20 13.83
C SER A 704 2.24 16.52 14.62
N ARG A 705 1.31 17.29 15.20
CA ARG A 705 0.13 16.78 15.90
C ARG A 705 -1.06 16.48 14.99
N LEU A 706 -0.97 16.79 13.70
CA LEU A 706 -2.02 16.46 12.72
C LEU A 706 -2.11 14.93 12.60
N GLY A 707 -3.10 14.36 13.28
CA GLY A 707 -3.22 12.93 13.48
C GLY A 707 -3.55 12.15 12.21
N SER A 708 -3.52 10.82 12.30
CA SER A 708 -3.86 9.92 11.19
C SER A 708 -5.36 9.93 10.80
N ARG A 709 -6.20 10.67 11.53
CA ARG A 709 -7.64 10.83 11.28
C ARG A 709 -7.94 11.73 10.08
N LEU A 710 -6.98 12.59 9.71
CA LEU A 710 -7.08 13.44 8.53
C LEU A 710 -6.55 12.69 7.31
N GLU A 711 -7.37 12.62 6.27
CA GLU A 711 -6.94 12.10 4.97
C GLU A 711 -5.87 13.01 4.37
N LYS A 712 -4.81 12.42 3.82
CA LYS A 712 -3.72 13.16 3.16
C LYS A 712 -3.88 13.04 1.65
N ILE A 713 -4.17 14.15 1.00
CA ILE A 713 -4.32 14.24 -0.45
C ILE A 713 -3.07 14.90 -1.02
N TYR A 714 -2.30 14.15 -1.79
CA TYR A 714 -1.09 14.66 -2.44
C TYR A 714 -1.46 15.27 -3.80
N VAL A 715 -1.11 16.54 -4.00
CA VAL A 715 -1.41 17.29 -5.22
C VAL A 715 -0.12 17.71 -5.92
N GLU A 716 -0.15 17.69 -7.24
CA GLU A 716 0.87 18.28 -8.11
C GLU A 716 0.21 19.41 -8.90
N LYS A 717 0.65 20.65 -8.72
CA LYS A 717 0.19 21.77 -9.54
C LYS A 717 0.95 21.74 -10.87
N THR A 718 0.32 21.28 -11.93
CA THR A 718 0.74 21.58 -13.31
C THR A 718 0.30 23.00 -13.66
N SER A 719 1.12 23.71 -14.44
CA SER A 719 0.88 25.11 -14.87
C SER A 719 -0.50 25.34 -15.51
N SER A 720 -1.16 24.28 -15.98
CA SER A 720 -2.51 24.27 -16.57
C SER A 720 -3.64 24.56 -15.57
N ASN A 721 -3.50 24.20 -14.28
CA ASN A 721 -4.58 24.38 -13.29
C ASN A 721 -4.80 25.83 -12.83
N LYS A 722 -3.87 26.74 -13.14
CA LYS A 722 -4.08 28.18 -12.93
C LYS A 722 -5.11 28.78 -13.90
N LEU A 723 -5.30 28.17 -15.07
CA LEU A 723 -6.25 28.64 -16.09
C LEU A 723 -7.68 28.18 -15.80
N GLU A 724 -7.88 26.99 -15.21
CA GLU A 724 -9.22 26.52 -14.83
C GLU A 724 -9.80 27.30 -13.65
N HIS A 725 -9.00 27.66 -12.65
CA HIS A 725 -9.48 28.53 -11.56
C HIS A 725 -9.85 29.95 -12.03
N ARG A 726 -9.12 30.52 -13.00
CA ARG A 726 -9.52 31.80 -13.62
C ARG A 726 -10.81 31.69 -14.47
N ARG A 727 -11.01 30.58 -15.19
CA ARG A 727 -12.22 30.38 -16.00
C ARG A 727 -13.50 30.20 -15.19
N ILE A 728 -13.40 29.75 -13.93
CA ILE A 728 -14.55 29.67 -13.02
C ILE A 728 -14.91 31.04 -12.45
N GLU A 729 -13.92 31.94 -12.26
CA GLU A 729 -14.16 33.32 -11.79
C GLU A 729 -14.77 34.24 -12.85
N GLU A 730 -14.53 33.99 -14.15
CA GLU A 730 -15.07 34.81 -15.25
C GLU A 730 -16.53 34.51 -15.64
N LYS A 731 -17.16 33.46 -15.07
CA LYS A 731 -18.58 33.17 -15.28
C LYS A 731 -19.47 33.76 -14.16
N LYS A 732 -19.51 35.10 -14.07
CA LYS A 732 -20.66 35.80 -13.44
C LYS A 732 -21.58 36.32 -14.57
N PRO A 733 -22.90 36.09 -14.52
CA PRO A 733 -23.80 36.72 -15.47
C PRO A 733 -23.95 38.21 -15.13
N SER A 734 -23.64 39.05 -16.12
CA SER A 734 -23.97 40.48 -16.13
C SER A 734 -25.49 40.65 -16.08
N ILE A 735 -26.02 41.16 -14.97
CA ILE A 735 -27.42 41.59 -14.87
C ILE A 735 -27.50 42.99 -15.51
N LEU A 736 -28.17 43.05 -16.66
CA LEU A 736 -28.54 44.27 -17.35
C LEU A 736 -29.54 45.07 -16.49
N HIS A 737 -29.22 46.34 -16.27
CA HIS A 737 -30.13 47.37 -15.83
C HIS A 737 -31.27 47.55 -16.85
N LEU A 738 -32.52 47.52 -16.38
CA LEU A 738 -33.65 48.16 -17.04
C LEU A 738 -34.33 49.06 -16.01
N GLU A 739 -34.36 50.34 -16.36
CA GLU A 739 -34.92 51.46 -15.63
C GLU A 739 -36.46 51.37 -15.54
N SER A 740 -37.03 51.88 -14.46
CA SER A 740 -38.37 52.45 -14.46
C SER A 740 -38.41 53.67 -13.54
N TYR A 741 -38.73 54.80 -14.14
CA TYR A 741 -38.94 56.12 -13.57
C TYR A 741 -39.98 56.13 -12.43
N THR A 742 -39.64 56.73 -11.29
CA THR A 742 -40.32 57.91 -10.71
C THR A 742 -39.51 58.49 -9.57
#